data_AF-A0A2J8Q010-F1
#
_entry.id   AF-A0A2J8Q010-F1
#
_cell.length_a   1.000
_cell.length_b   1.000
_cell.length_c   1.000
_cell.angle_alpha   90.00
_cell.angle_beta   90.00
_cell.angle_gamma   90.00
#
_symmetry.space_group_name_H-M   'P 1'
#
loop_
_entity.id
_entity.type
_entity.pdbx_description
1 polymer ?
#
loop_
_entity_poly.entity_id
_entity_poly.type
_entity_poly.pdbx_seq_one_letter_code
_entity_poly.pdbx_strand_id
1 'polypeptide(L)'
;MTLHATRGAALLSWVNSLHVADPVEAVLQLQDCSIFIKIIDRIHGTEEGQQILKQPVSERLDFVCSFLQKNRKHPSSPECLVSAQKVLEGSELELAKMTMLLLYHSTMSSKSPRDWEQFEYKIQAELAVILKFVLDHEDGLNLNEDLENFLQKAPVPSTCSSTFPEELSPPSHQAKREIRFLELQKVASSSSGNNFLSGSPASPMGDILQTPQFQMRRLKKQLADERSNRDELELELAENRKLLTEKDAQIAMMQQRIDRLALLNEKQAASPLEPKELEELRDKNESLTMRLHETLKQCQDLKTEKSQMDRKINQLSEENGDLSFKLREFASHLQQLQDALNELTEEHSKSTQEWLEKQAQLEKELSAALQDKKCLEEKNEILQGKLSQLEEHLSQLQDNPPQEKGEVLGDVLQLETLKQEAATLAANNTQLQARVEMLETERGQQEAKLLAERDHFEEEKQQLSSLITDLQSSISNLSQAKEELEQASQAHGARLTAQVASLTSELTTLNATIQQQDQELAGLKQQAKEKQAQLAQTLQQQEQASQGLRHQVEQLSSSLKQKEQQLKEVAEKQEATRQDHAQQLATAAEEREASLRERDTALKQLEALEKEKAAKLEILQQQLQAANEARDSAQTSVTQAQREKAELSRKVEELRACVETARQEQHEAQAQVAELELQLRSEQQKATEKE
;
A
#
# COMPACT_ATOMS: atom_id res chain seq x y z
N MET A 1 18.36 -26.66 -41.90
CA MET A 1 17.75 -28.00 -41.78
C MET A 1 16.32 -27.91 -42.32
N THR A 2 15.79 -28.92 -43.00
CA THR A 2 14.46 -28.85 -43.63
C THR A 2 13.44 -29.74 -42.91
N LEU A 3 12.22 -29.21 -42.76
CA LEU A 3 11.09 -29.88 -42.10
C LEU A 3 10.63 -31.11 -42.88
N HIS A 4 10.27 -32.18 -42.17
CA HIS A 4 9.69 -33.38 -42.79
C HIS A 4 8.25 -33.10 -43.25
N ALA A 5 8.02 -33.11 -44.57
CA ALA A 5 6.77 -32.65 -45.19
C ALA A 5 5.49 -33.32 -44.64
N THR A 6 5.51 -34.62 -44.32
CA THR A 6 4.33 -35.29 -43.74
C THR A 6 3.97 -34.76 -42.36
N ARG A 7 4.96 -34.33 -41.56
CA ARG A 7 4.76 -33.83 -40.20
C ARG A 7 4.30 -32.38 -40.22
N GLY A 8 4.86 -31.57 -41.11
CA GLY A 8 4.31 -30.24 -41.41
C GLY A 8 2.83 -30.32 -41.82
N ALA A 9 2.50 -31.19 -42.78
CA ALA A 9 1.12 -31.39 -43.24
C ALA A 9 0.18 -31.90 -42.14
N ALA A 10 0.63 -32.84 -41.30
CA ALA A 10 -0.16 -33.34 -40.18
C ALA A 10 -0.42 -32.26 -39.12
N LEU A 11 0.60 -31.48 -38.76
CA LEU A 11 0.49 -30.36 -37.83
C LEU A 11 -0.43 -29.25 -38.36
N LEU A 12 -0.33 -28.89 -39.64
CA LEU A 12 -1.24 -27.93 -40.28
C LEU A 12 -2.68 -28.43 -40.34
N SER A 13 -2.90 -29.70 -40.67
CA SER A 13 -4.23 -30.32 -40.63
C SER A 13 -4.84 -30.23 -39.22
N TRP A 14 -4.04 -30.51 -38.17
CA TRP A 14 -4.48 -30.30 -36.80
C TRP A 14 -4.79 -28.83 -36.49
N VAL A 15 -3.96 -27.87 -36.90
CA VAL A 15 -4.23 -26.43 -36.71
C VAL A 15 -5.55 -26.03 -37.35
N ASN A 16 -5.77 -26.39 -38.61
CA ASN A 16 -6.99 -26.05 -39.35
C ASN A 16 -8.25 -26.63 -38.69
N SER A 17 -8.17 -27.87 -38.17
CA SER A 17 -9.28 -28.49 -37.43
C SER A 17 -9.68 -27.76 -36.14
N LEU A 18 -8.87 -26.81 -35.65
CA LEU A 18 -9.20 -25.97 -34.50
C LEU A 18 -10.18 -24.85 -34.87
N HIS A 19 -10.33 -24.47 -36.15
CA HIS A 19 -11.26 -23.43 -36.58
C HIS A 19 -11.11 -22.10 -35.80
N VAL A 20 -9.88 -21.76 -35.40
CA VAL A 20 -9.54 -20.49 -34.69
C VAL A 20 -9.20 -19.35 -35.64
N ALA A 21 -8.95 -19.67 -36.91
CA ALA A 21 -8.67 -18.75 -38.01
C ALA A 21 -9.08 -19.44 -39.32
N ASP A 22 -8.95 -18.72 -40.44
CA ASP A 22 -9.08 -19.29 -41.77
C ASP A 22 -8.02 -20.38 -42.03
N PRO A 23 -8.28 -21.37 -42.91
CA PRO A 23 -7.36 -22.48 -43.15
C PRO A 23 -5.99 -22.03 -43.66
N VAL A 24 -4.93 -22.59 -43.09
CA VAL A 24 -3.53 -22.39 -43.51
C VAL A 24 -2.99 -23.61 -44.28
N GLU A 25 -2.21 -23.35 -45.32
CA GLU A 25 -1.62 -24.36 -46.21
C GLU A 25 -0.10 -24.50 -46.04
N ALA A 26 0.57 -23.49 -45.47
CA ALA A 26 2.01 -23.48 -45.24
C ALA A 26 2.37 -23.14 -43.79
N VAL A 27 3.44 -23.76 -43.27
CA VAL A 27 3.89 -23.58 -41.87
C VAL A 27 4.30 -22.14 -41.60
N LEU A 28 4.88 -21.46 -42.60
CA LEU A 28 5.27 -20.05 -42.50
C LEU A 28 4.09 -19.09 -42.23
N GLN A 29 2.84 -19.47 -42.54
CA GLN A 29 1.66 -18.65 -42.21
C GLN A 29 1.41 -18.56 -40.70
N LEU A 30 2.06 -19.40 -39.89
CA LEU A 30 2.00 -19.36 -38.42
C LEU A 30 3.00 -18.36 -37.81
N GLN A 31 3.88 -17.75 -38.61
CA GLN A 31 4.98 -16.90 -38.14
C GLN A 31 4.51 -15.67 -37.35
N ASP A 32 3.33 -15.12 -37.68
CA ASP A 32 2.78 -13.95 -36.99
C ASP A 32 2.30 -14.25 -35.54
N CYS A 33 2.30 -15.53 -35.15
CA CYS A 33 1.86 -16.04 -33.85
C CYS A 33 0.38 -15.81 -33.48
N SER A 34 -0.45 -15.24 -34.35
CA SER A 34 -1.87 -14.99 -34.07
C SER A 34 -2.65 -16.27 -33.80
N ILE A 35 -2.41 -17.30 -34.63
CA ILE A 35 -3.04 -18.61 -34.49
C ILE A 35 -2.57 -19.29 -33.21
N PHE A 36 -1.28 -19.21 -32.87
CA PHE A 36 -0.75 -19.78 -31.62
C PHE A 36 -1.38 -19.16 -30.37
N ILE A 37 -1.56 -17.84 -30.34
CA ILE A 37 -2.23 -17.14 -29.24
C ILE A 37 -3.67 -17.65 -29.08
N LYS A 38 -4.44 -17.75 -30.17
CA LYS A 38 -5.82 -18.28 -30.11
C LYS A 38 -5.88 -19.76 -29.72
N ILE A 39 -4.84 -20.54 -30.02
CA ILE A 39 -4.71 -21.93 -29.54
C ILE A 39 -4.45 -21.94 -28.02
N ILE A 40 -3.64 -21.02 -27.49
CA ILE A 40 -3.39 -20.86 -26.05
C ILE A 40 -4.67 -20.45 -25.31
N ASP A 41 -5.40 -19.44 -25.82
CA ASP A 41 -6.72 -19.03 -25.30
C ASP A 41 -7.68 -20.22 -25.20
N ARG A 42 -7.70 -21.08 -26.24
CA ARG A 42 -8.50 -22.32 -26.24
C ARG A 42 -8.01 -23.39 -25.25
N ILE A 43 -6.71 -23.46 -24.96
CA ILE A 43 -6.14 -24.40 -23.99
C ILE A 43 -6.50 -24.00 -22.56
N HIS A 44 -6.40 -22.70 -22.23
CA HIS A 44 -6.75 -22.13 -20.93
C HIS A 44 -8.28 -21.98 -20.73
N GLY A 45 -9.01 -21.66 -21.79
CA GLY A 45 -10.42 -21.24 -21.71
C GLY A 45 -10.58 -19.78 -21.27
N THR A 46 -9.59 -18.93 -21.57
CA THR A 46 -9.56 -17.50 -21.22
C THR A 46 -9.38 -16.64 -22.47
N GLU A 47 -9.62 -15.34 -22.37
CA GLU A 47 -9.45 -14.36 -23.47
C GLU A 47 -8.20 -13.47 -23.27
N GLU A 48 -7.22 -13.95 -22.51
CA GLU A 48 -5.96 -13.24 -22.22
C GLU A 48 -5.22 -12.82 -23.50
N GLY A 49 -5.19 -13.70 -24.50
CA GLY A 49 -4.58 -13.48 -25.80
C GLY A 49 -5.20 -12.35 -26.62
N GLN A 50 -6.45 -11.95 -26.36
CA GLN A 50 -7.13 -10.88 -27.12
C GLN A 50 -6.47 -9.51 -26.97
N GLN A 51 -5.77 -9.26 -25.86
CA GLN A 51 -4.97 -8.04 -25.71
C GLN A 51 -3.60 -8.19 -26.39
N ILE A 52 -2.99 -9.38 -26.28
CA ILE A 52 -1.70 -9.72 -26.90
C ILE A 52 -1.78 -9.68 -28.44
N LEU A 53 -2.91 -10.06 -29.04
CA LEU A 53 -3.12 -10.00 -30.49
C LEU A 53 -2.96 -8.59 -31.11
N LYS A 54 -3.05 -7.53 -30.30
CA LYS A 54 -2.86 -6.13 -30.74
C LYS A 54 -1.39 -5.69 -30.71
N GLN A 55 -0.51 -6.50 -30.16
CA GLN A 55 0.90 -6.19 -29.97
C GLN A 55 1.76 -6.59 -31.20
N PRO A 56 2.98 -6.06 -31.34
CA PRO A 56 3.93 -6.46 -32.37
C PRO A 56 4.23 -7.96 -32.38
N VAL A 57 4.70 -8.49 -33.52
CA VAL A 57 5.03 -9.93 -33.68
C VAL A 57 6.03 -10.42 -32.61
N SER A 58 6.97 -9.58 -32.18
CA SER A 58 7.91 -9.90 -31.10
C SER A 58 7.22 -10.17 -29.76
N GLU A 59 6.34 -9.28 -29.30
CA GLU A 59 5.59 -9.45 -28.05
C GLU A 59 4.62 -10.64 -28.12
N ARG A 60 3.99 -10.85 -29.29
CA ARG A 60 3.16 -12.02 -29.58
C ARG A 60 3.95 -13.33 -29.50
N LEU A 61 5.17 -13.35 -30.01
CA LEU A 61 6.08 -14.48 -29.96
C LEU A 61 6.61 -14.73 -28.54
N ASP A 62 6.99 -13.69 -27.82
CA ASP A 62 7.46 -13.77 -26.43
C ASP A 62 6.38 -14.34 -25.50
N PHE A 63 5.11 -13.98 -25.71
CA PHE A 63 3.97 -14.59 -25.01
C PHE A 63 3.86 -16.10 -25.27
N VAL A 64 3.94 -16.54 -26.54
CA VAL A 64 3.86 -17.97 -26.91
C VAL A 64 5.07 -18.74 -26.35
N CYS A 65 6.28 -18.20 -26.46
CA CYS A 65 7.49 -18.77 -25.87
C CYS A 65 7.36 -18.89 -24.34
N SER A 66 6.84 -17.85 -23.67
CA SER A 66 6.60 -17.85 -22.23
C SER A 66 5.58 -18.91 -21.80
N PHE A 67 4.48 -19.07 -22.55
CA PHE A 67 3.50 -20.12 -22.32
C PHE A 67 4.13 -21.53 -22.41
N LEU A 68 4.92 -21.78 -23.46
CA LEU A 68 5.58 -23.07 -23.68
C LEU A 68 6.65 -23.35 -22.60
N GLN A 69 7.41 -22.32 -22.21
CA GLN A 69 8.41 -22.45 -21.15
C GLN A 69 7.77 -22.66 -19.77
N LYS A 70 6.62 -22.03 -19.47
CA LYS A 70 5.86 -22.22 -18.22
C LYS A 70 5.24 -23.61 -18.12
N ASN A 71 4.74 -24.17 -19.23
CA ASN A 71 3.97 -25.42 -19.23
C ASN A 71 4.78 -26.70 -19.47
N ARG A 72 6.08 -26.62 -19.74
CA ARG A 72 6.98 -27.78 -19.85
C ARG A 72 7.26 -28.42 -18.48
N LYS A 73 7.76 -29.66 -18.48
CA LYS A 73 8.03 -30.44 -17.24
C LYS A 73 9.11 -29.87 -16.32
N HIS A 74 10.12 -29.22 -16.90
CA HIS A 74 11.25 -28.64 -16.17
C HIS A 74 11.41 -27.15 -16.48
N PRO A 75 10.52 -26.25 -16.00
CA PRO A 75 10.57 -24.81 -16.32
C PRO A 75 11.90 -24.13 -15.97
N SER A 76 12.67 -24.72 -15.05
CA SER A 76 13.93 -24.20 -14.51
C SER A 76 15.21 -24.58 -15.29
N SER A 77 15.13 -25.33 -16.41
CA SER A 77 16.34 -25.54 -17.23
C SER A 77 16.61 -24.30 -18.10
N PRO A 78 17.90 -23.93 -18.29
CA PRO A 78 18.29 -22.63 -18.87
C PRO A 78 18.05 -22.52 -20.38
N GLU A 79 17.87 -23.65 -21.07
CA GLU A 79 17.62 -23.67 -22.51
C GLU A 79 16.12 -23.52 -22.79
N CYS A 80 15.74 -22.52 -23.59
CA CYS A 80 14.38 -22.37 -24.09
C CYS A 80 14.10 -23.42 -25.17
N LEU A 81 12.90 -24.02 -25.17
CA LEU A 81 12.48 -24.98 -26.21
C LEU A 81 12.25 -24.35 -27.59
N VAL A 82 12.16 -23.01 -27.65
CA VAL A 82 11.86 -22.24 -28.87
C VAL A 82 12.80 -21.04 -28.93
N SER A 83 13.52 -20.91 -30.04
CA SER A 83 14.35 -19.75 -30.35
C SER A 83 13.50 -18.70 -31.06
N ALA A 84 13.14 -17.64 -30.33
CA ALA A 84 12.40 -16.51 -30.91
C ALA A 84 13.11 -15.90 -32.13
N GLN A 85 14.44 -15.83 -32.10
CA GLN A 85 15.25 -15.39 -33.25
C GLN A 85 15.01 -16.26 -34.50
N LYS A 86 15.12 -17.60 -34.39
CA LYS A 86 14.87 -18.50 -35.53
C LYS A 86 13.44 -18.35 -36.10
N VAL A 87 12.45 -18.03 -35.26
CA VAL A 87 11.07 -17.78 -35.71
C VAL A 87 10.95 -16.48 -36.49
N LEU A 88 11.58 -15.39 -36.03
CA LEU A 88 11.63 -14.12 -36.76
C LEU A 88 12.40 -14.25 -38.09
N GLU A 89 13.41 -15.12 -38.14
CA GLU A 89 14.15 -15.51 -39.36
C GLU A 89 13.35 -16.42 -40.32
N GLY A 90 12.12 -16.83 -39.97
CA GLY A 90 11.24 -17.63 -40.84
C GLY A 90 11.48 -19.14 -40.80
N SER A 91 12.08 -19.67 -39.73
CA SER A 91 12.34 -21.11 -39.58
C SER A 91 11.04 -21.93 -39.43
N GLU A 92 10.61 -22.58 -40.51
CA GLU A 92 9.49 -23.54 -40.49
C GLU A 92 9.70 -24.69 -39.49
N LEU A 93 10.95 -25.08 -39.23
CA LEU A 93 11.30 -26.10 -38.23
C LEU A 93 10.92 -25.64 -36.81
N GLU A 94 11.16 -24.37 -36.51
CA GLU A 94 10.90 -23.78 -35.20
C GLU A 94 9.38 -23.59 -34.99
N LEU A 95 8.67 -23.14 -36.05
CA LEU A 95 7.21 -23.05 -36.07
C LEU A 95 6.53 -24.42 -35.95
N ALA A 96 7.06 -25.45 -36.60
CA ALA A 96 6.59 -26.83 -36.44
C ALA A 96 6.82 -27.34 -35.01
N LYS A 97 7.95 -27.01 -34.37
CA LYS A 97 8.25 -27.34 -32.97
C LYS A 97 7.26 -26.66 -32.01
N MET A 98 6.96 -25.38 -32.20
CA MET A 98 5.89 -24.67 -31.46
C MET A 98 4.52 -25.36 -31.64
N THR A 99 4.17 -25.70 -32.88
CA THR A 99 2.89 -26.35 -33.20
C THR A 99 2.77 -27.74 -32.55
N MET A 100 3.85 -28.52 -32.55
CA MET A 100 3.94 -29.85 -31.93
C MET A 100 3.80 -29.80 -30.40
N LEU A 101 4.39 -28.80 -29.75
CA LEU A 101 4.23 -28.58 -28.31
C LEU A 101 2.80 -28.11 -27.97
N LEU A 102 2.22 -27.21 -28.77
CA LEU A 102 0.82 -26.77 -28.58
C LEU A 102 -0.19 -27.90 -28.80
N LEU A 103 0.05 -28.80 -29.76
CA LEU A 103 -0.70 -30.05 -29.94
C LEU A 103 -0.67 -30.87 -28.64
N TYR A 104 0.52 -31.11 -28.09
CA TYR A 104 0.66 -31.85 -26.84
C TYR A 104 -0.11 -31.20 -25.69
N HIS A 105 0.09 -29.91 -25.43
CA HIS A 105 -0.61 -29.18 -24.37
C HIS A 105 -2.14 -29.15 -24.58
N SER A 106 -2.61 -29.05 -25.82
CA SER A 106 -4.03 -29.16 -26.16
C SER A 106 -4.61 -30.54 -25.84
N THR A 107 -3.88 -31.62 -26.10
CA THR A 107 -4.33 -32.99 -25.74
C THR A 107 -4.29 -33.27 -24.23
N MET A 108 -3.39 -32.60 -23.49
CA MET A 108 -3.32 -32.67 -22.02
C MET A 108 -4.45 -31.88 -21.33
N SER A 109 -4.96 -30.81 -21.95
CA SER A 109 -6.03 -29.96 -21.39
C SER A 109 -7.30 -30.75 -21.03
N SER A 110 -8.04 -30.28 -20.03
CA SER A 110 -9.38 -30.77 -19.67
C SER A 110 -10.49 -30.17 -20.53
N LYS A 111 -10.25 -29.07 -21.24
CA LYS A 111 -11.29 -28.20 -21.81
C LYS A 111 -11.78 -28.57 -23.22
N SER A 112 -11.14 -29.52 -23.91
CA SER A 112 -11.68 -30.05 -25.17
C SER A 112 -11.32 -31.52 -25.42
N PRO A 113 -12.26 -32.48 -25.30
CA PRO A 113 -12.14 -33.77 -25.95
C PRO A 113 -12.33 -33.57 -27.47
N ARG A 114 -11.22 -33.51 -28.21
CA ARG A 114 -11.26 -33.45 -29.68
C ARG A 114 -11.73 -34.79 -30.25
N ASP A 115 -12.65 -34.74 -31.20
CA ASP A 115 -12.94 -35.86 -32.08
C ASP A 115 -11.78 -36.01 -33.08
N TRP A 116 -11.11 -37.16 -33.08
CA TRP A 116 -9.98 -37.43 -33.98
C TRP A 116 -10.40 -38.21 -35.23
N GLU A 117 -11.65 -38.68 -35.30
CA GLU A 117 -12.17 -39.43 -36.46
C GLU A 117 -12.42 -38.53 -37.68
N GLN A 118 -12.43 -37.21 -37.50
CA GLN A 118 -12.54 -36.21 -38.58
C GLN A 118 -11.31 -36.16 -39.51
N PHE A 119 -10.16 -36.71 -39.09
CA PHE A 119 -8.93 -36.69 -39.87
C PHE A 119 -8.80 -37.94 -40.75
N GLU A 120 -8.18 -37.79 -41.92
CA GLU A 120 -7.75 -38.94 -42.72
C GLU A 120 -6.83 -39.87 -41.91
N TYR A 121 -6.95 -41.19 -42.10
CA TYR A 121 -6.16 -42.19 -41.37
C TYR A 121 -4.64 -41.93 -41.42
N LYS A 122 -4.11 -41.43 -42.55
CA LYS A 122 -2.69 -41.06 -42.69
C LYS A 122 -2.29 -39.89 -41.78
N ILE A 123 -3.18 -38.91 -41.62
CA ILE A 123 -2.99 -37.77 -40.70
C ILE A 123 -3.14 -38.23 -39.26
N GLN A 124 -4.13 -39.08 -38.95
CA GLN A 124 -4.27 -39.69 -37.61
C GLN A 124 -3.01 -40.46 -37.21
N ALA A 125 -2.46 -41.29 -38.11
CA ALA A 125 -1.25 -42.06 -37.86
C ALA A 125 -0.01 -41.17 -37.63
N GLU A 126 0.14 -40.07 -38.37
CA GLU A 126 1.29 -39.19 -38.20
C GLU A 126 1.15 -38.29 -36.95
N LEU A 127 -0.05 -37.79 -36.65
CA LEU A 127 -0.35 -37.11 -35.38
C LEU A 127 -0.14 -38.03 -34.18
N ALA A 128 -0.48 -39.31 -34.32
CA ALA A 128 -0.21 -40.35 -33.33
C ALA A 128 1.31 -40.50 -33.09
N VAL A 129 2.11 -40.67 -34.14
CA VAL A 129 3.58 -40.75 -34.02
C VAL A 129 4.18 -39.48 -33.40
N ILE A 130 3.70 -38.30 -33.80
CA ILE A 130 4.10 -37.00 -33.22
C ILE A 130 3.78 -36.95 -31.71
N LEU A 131 2.56 -37.28 -31.31
CA LEU A 131 2.13 -37.20 -29.92
C LEU A 131 2.82 -38.24 -29.03
N LYS A 132 3.04 -39.46 -29.55
CA LYS A 132 3.84 -40.49 -28.88
C LYS A 132 5.29 -40.06 -28.70
N PHE A 133 5.88 -39.39 -29.69
CA PHE A 133 7.23 -38.87 -29.57
C PHE A 133 7.35 -37.84 -28.43
N VAL A 134 6.46 -36.85 -28.35
CA VAL A 134 6.45 -35.88 -27.22
C VAL A 134 6.28 -36.62 -25.89
N LEU A 135 5.37 -37.60 -25.83
CA LEU A 135 5.15 -38.40 -24.63
C LEU A 135 6.42 -39.17 -24.20
N ASP A 136 7.20 -39.70 -25.12
CA ASP A 136 8.39 -40.48 -24.72
C ASP A 136 9.61 -39.61 -24.38
N HIS A 137 9.67 -38.36 -24.85
CA HIS A 137 10.84 -37.49 -24.69
C HIS A 137 10.61 -36.27 -23.76
N GLU A 138 9.38 -35.93 -23.35
CA GLU A 138 9.11 -34.71 -22.54
C GLU A 138 9.79 -34.64 -21.17
N ASP A 139 10.17 -35.80 -20.61
CA ASP A 139 10.89 -35.91 -19.33
C ASP A 139 12.42 -35.96 -19.54
N GLY A 140 12.90 -35.84 -20.79
CA GLY A 140 14.30 -35.87 -21.19
C GLY A 140 14.99 -34.51 -21.11
N LEU A 141 16.29 -34.51 -20.80
CA LEU A 141 17.08 -33.27 -20.70
C LEU A 141 17.36 -32.61 -22.06
N ASN A 142 17.41 -33.39 -23.14
CA ASN A 142 17.78 -32.94 -24.48
C ASN A 142 16.56 -32.71 -25.40
N LEU A 143 15.37 -32.46 -24.81
CA LEU A 143 14.10 -32.36 -25.55
C LEU A 143 14.16 -31.40 -26.75
N ASN A 144 14.94 -30.32 -26.70
CA ASN A 144 15.10 -29.41 -27.83
C ASN A 144 15.79 -30.09 -29.03
N GLU A 145 16.92 -30.77 -28.81
CA GLU A 145 17.65 -31.50 -29.85
C GLU A 145 16.83 -32.68 -30.38
N ASP A 146 16.15 -33.41 -29.48
CA ASP A 146 15.29 -34.54 -29.85
C ASP A 146 14.13 -34.09 -30.77
N LEU A 147 13.49 -32.95 -30.47
CA LEU A 147 12.44 -32.37 -31.31
C LEU A 147 12.95 -31.89 -32.67
N GLU A 148 14.13 -31.24 -32.72
CA GLU A 148 14.74 -30.78 -33.98
C GLU A 148 15.15 -31.98 -34.85
N ASN A 149 15.84 -32.98 -34.27
CA ASN A 149 16.22 -34.23 -34.95
C ASN A 149 15.01 -35.03 -35.43
N PHE A 150 13.93 -35.06 -34.64
CA PHE A 150 12.68 -35.68 -35.05
C PHE A 150 12.10 -34.93 -36.26
N LEU A 151 11.78 -33.64 -36.12
CA LEU A 151 11.07 -32.87 -37.16
C LEU A 151 11.86 -32.71 -38.47
N GLN A 152 13.19 -32.85 -38.44
CA GLN A 152 14.03 -32.77 -39.63
C GLN A 152 13.89 -33.98 -40.57
N LYS A 153 13.99 -33.73 -41.87
CA LYS A 153 14.22 -34.78 -42.89
C LYS A 153 15.68 -35.25 -42.87
N ALA A 154 15.92 -36.53 -42.59
CA ALA A 154 17.24 -37.14 -42.70
C ALA A 154 17.79 -37.01 -44.15
N PRO A 155 19.07 -36.65 -44.34
CA PRO A 155 19.66 -36.57 -45.68
C PRO A 155 19.80 -37.98 -46.28
N VAL A 156 19.17 -38.19 -47.44
CA VAL A 156 19.28 -39.43 -48.22
C VAL A 156 20.53 -39.34 -49.11
N PRO A 157 21.53 -40.23 -48.98
CA PRO A 157 22.64 -40.29 -49.92
C PRO A 157 22.17 -40.81 -51.28
N SER A 158 22.56 -40.15 -52.36
CA SER A 158 22.16 -40.52 -53.72
C SER A 158 23.16 -41.47 -54.39
N THR A 159 22.61 -42.58 -54.90
CA THR A 159 23.08 -43.35 -56.08
C THR A 159 24.11 -44.50 -55.87
N CYS A 160 23.58 -45.74 -55.96
CA CYS A 160 24.17 -46.98 -56.50
C CYS A 160 25.47 -47.58 -55.91
N SER A 161 25.35 -48.71 -55.18
CA SER A 161 25.51 -50.08 -55.77
C SER A 161 25.30 -51.20 -54.73
N SER A 162 25.07 -52.43 -55.20
CA SER A 162 24.99 -53.68 -54.40
C SER A 162 26.22 -53.85 -53.50
N THR A 163 26.10 -54.24 -52.22
CA THR A 163 25.71 -55.59 -51.74
C THR A 163 25.28 -55.55 -50.27
N PHE A 164 24.52 -56.56 -49.82
CA PHE A 164 24.37 -56.84 -48.38
C PHE A 164 25.75 -57.10 -47.75
N PRO A 165 25.99 -56.60 -46.52
CA PRO A 165 26.28 -57.56 -45.46
C PRO A 165 25.34 -57.42 -44.26
N GLU A 166 25.11 -58.60 -43.69
CA GLU A 166 24.56 -58.89 -42.38
C GLU A 166 25.48 -58.36 -41.25
N GLU A 167 24.99 -58.41 -40.01
CA GLU A 167 25.75 -58.18 -38.77
C GLU A 167 26.17 -56.73 -38.42
N LEU A 168 25.41 -56.09 -37.53
CA LEU A 168 25.81 -55.84 -36.12
C LEU A 168 24.80 -54.91 -35.42
N SER A 169 24.01 -55.47 -34.49
CA SER A 169 23.12 -54.69 -33.62
C SER A 169 23.88 -54.00 -32.47
N PRO A 170 23.43 -52.83 -31.99
CA PRO A 170 23.96 -52.28 -30.75
C PRO A 170 23.51 -53.11 -29.53
N PRO A 171 24.35 -53.27 -28.49
CA PRO A 171 24.11 -54.26 -27.44
C PRO A 171 23.13 -53.76 -26.36
N SER A 172 21.93 -54.36 -26.30
CA SER A 172 21.03 -54.23 -25.15
C SER A 172 21.01 -55.51 -24.32
N HIS A 173 22.01 -55.66 -23.45
CA HIS A 173 21.97 -56.63 -22.36
C HIS A 173 21.34 -55.99 -21.11
N GLN A 174 20.02 -56.18 -20.93
CA GLN A 174 19.47 -56.43 -19.60
C GLN A 174 18.18 -57.26 -19.67
N ALA A 175 18.37 -58.57 -19.46
CA ALA A 175 17.41 -59.58 -19.03
C ALA A 175 15.91 -59.36 -19.37
N LYS A 176 15.45 -59.98 -20.47
CA LYS A 176 14.04 -60.38 -20.61
C LYS A 176 13.70 -61.40 -19.52
N ARG A 177 13.04 -60.96 -18.44
CA ARG A 177 12.23 -61.85 -17.60
C ARG A 177 10.86 -61.95 -18.29
N GLU A 178 10.62 -63.04 -18.99
CA GLU A 178 9.34 -63.30 -19.68
C GLU A 178 8.22 -63.55 -18.66
N ILE A 179 7.70 -62.47 -18.06
CA ILE A 179 6.45 -62.52 -17.31
C ILE A 179 5.33 -62.53 -18.34
N ARG A 180 4.80 -63.73 -18.62
CA ARG A 180 3.51 -63.86 -19.30
C ARG A 180 2.45 -63.29 -18.39
N PHE A 181 2.03 -62.06 -18.65
CA PHE A 181 0.81 -61.54 -18.07
C PHE A 181 -0.35 -62.40 -18.56
N LEU A 182 -1.02 -63.07 -17.63
CA LEU A 182 -2.32 -63.66 -17.89
C LEU A 182 -3.24 -62.56 -18.41
N GLU A 183 -4.04 -62.89 -19.43
CA GLU A 183 -5.06 -62.02 -19.98
C GLU A 183 -6.16 -61.81 -18.92
N LEU A 184 -5.97 -60.80 -18.06
CA LEU A 184 -6.85 -60.50 -16.94
C LEU A 184 -8.13 -59.81 -17.43
N GLN A 185 -9.09 -60.64 -17.81
CA GLN A 185 -10.40 -60.23 -18.25
C GLN A 185 -11.25 -59.69 -17.07
N LYS A 186 -11.35 -58.35 -16.97
CA LYS A 186 -12.26 -57.56 -16.08
C LYS A 186 -11.88 -57.67 -14.58
N VAL A 187 -12.22 -56.74 -13.68
CA VAL A 187 -13.40 -55.86 -13.56
C VAL A 187 -13.04 -54.52 -12.91
N ALA A 188 -13.46 -53.38 -13.47
CA ALA A 188 -13.65 -52.12 -12.74
C ALA A 188 -14.54 -51.10 -13.49
N SER A 189 -15.44 -50.44 -12.77
CA SER A 189 -16.05 -49.12 -13.07
C SER A 189 -16.66 -48.87 -14.46
N SER A 190 -17.80 -49.49 -14.73
CA SER A 190 -18.74 -49.05 -15.77
C SER A 190 -19.46 -47.74 -15.38
N SER A 191 -19.02 -46.60 -15.91
CA SER A 191 -19.78 -45.34 -15.87
C SER A 191 -19.42 -44.39 -17.03
N SER A 192 -19.62 -44.85 -18.26
CA SER A 192 -20.05 -44.04 -19.42
C SER A 192 -20.30 -44.95 -20.62
N GLY A 193 -21.53 -44.99 -21.13
CA GLY A 193 -21.79 -45.47 -22.49
C GLY A 193 -21.28 -44.44 -23.50
N ASN A 194 -21.10 -44.74 -24.79
CA ASN A 194 -21.58 -45.87 -25.60
C ASN A 194 -20.53 -46.18 -26.71
N ASN A 195 -20.84 -47.14 -27.61
CA ASN A 195 -20.17 -47.38 -28.91
C ASN A 195 -18.95 -48.33 -28.93
N PHE A 196 -19.08 -49.56 -28.42
CA PHE A 196 -18.11 -50.66 -28.68
C PHE A 196 -18.73 -51.89 -29.39
N LEU A 197 -19.66 -51.65 -30.32
CA LEU A 197 -20.15 -52.65 -31.29
C LEU A 197 -20.39 -52.02 -32.67
N SER A 198 -19.30 -51.65 -33.36
CA SER A 198 -19.27 -51.55 -34.83
C SER A 198 -17.84 -51.74 -35.32
N GLY A 199 -17.68 -52.40 -36.47
CA GLY A 199 -16.39 -52.85 -37.00
C GLY A 199 -15.59 -51.77 -37.73
N SER A 200 -15.29 -50.65 -37.06
CA SER A 200 -14.30 -49.68 -37.54
C SER A 200 -12.89 -50.14 -37.15
N PRO A 201 -11.86 -49.93 -38.00
CA PRO A 201 -10.47 -50.10 -37.58
C PRO A 201 -10.15 -49.17 -36.41
N ALA A 202 -9.29 -49.60 -35.49
CA ALA A 202 -8.88 -48.76 -34.36
C ALA A 202 -8.20 -47.48 -34.87
N SER A 203 -8.65 -46.32 -34.39
CA SER A 203 -8.00 -45.04 -34.69
C SER A 203 -6.60 -45.01 -34.07
N PRO A 204 -5.54 -44.70 -34.85
CA PRO A 204 -4.18 -44.56 -34.31
C PRO A 204 -4.07 -43.50 -33.19
N MET A 205 -4.92 -42.47 -33.23
CA MET A 205 -5.02 -41.50 -32.15
C MET A 205 -5.71 -42.10 -30.92
N GLY A 206 -6.76 -42.90 -31.13
CA GLY A 206 -7.47 -43.63 -30.07
C GLY A 206 -6.52 -44.49 -29.22
N ASP A 207 -5.67 -45.28 -29.85
CA ASP A 207 -4.73 -46.20 -29.18
C ASP A 207 -3.77 -45.48 -28.21
N ILE A 208 -3.22 -44.33 -28.64
CA ILE A 208 -2.30 -43.54 -27.80
C ILE A 208 -3.05 -42.84 -26.67
N LEU A 209 -4.18 -42.21 -26.97
CA LEU A 209 -4.98 -41.47 -25.98
C LEU A 209 -5.56 -42.40 -24.91
N GLN A 210 -5.79 -43.68 -25.26
CA GLN A 210 -6.24 -44.73 -24.34
C GLN A 210 -5.07 -45.43 -23.61
N THR A 211 -3.81 -45.18 -23.98
CA THR A 211 -2.65 -45.78 -23.30
C THR A 211 -2.57 -45.30 -21.84
N PRO A 212 -2.38 -46.20 -20.84
CA PRO A 212 -2.34 -45.82 -19.42
C PRO A 212 -1.29 -44.74 -19.07
N GLN A 213 -0.15 -44.70 -19.77
CA GLN A 213 0.87 -43.65 -19.65
C GLN A 213 0.28 -42.27 -19.97
N PHE A 214 -0.44 -42.15 -21.09
CA PHE A 214 -1.07 -40.90 -21.54
C PHE A 214 -2.17 -40.47 -20.57
N GLN A 215 -3.09 -41.37 -20.23
CA GLN A 215 -4.19 -41.10 -19.30
C GLN A 215 -3.68 -40.66 -17.93
N MET A 216 -2.69 -41.37 -17.35
CA MET A 216 -2.13 -41.03 -16.05
C MET A 216 -1.39 -39.70 -16.05
N ARG A 217 -0.68 -39.35 -17.14
CA ARG A 217 -0.03 -38.04 -17.26
C ARG A 217 -1.03 -36.90 -17.43
N ARG A 218 -2.06 -37.10 -18.26
CA ARG A 218 -3.17 -36.15 -18.42
C ARG A 218 -3.86 -35.86 -17.08
N LEU A 219 -4.23 -36.90 -16.34
CA LEU A 219 -4.83 -36.78 -15.00
C LEU A 219 -3.89 -36.10 -14.00
N LYS A 220 -2.58 -36.40 -14.01
CA LYS A 220 -1.59 -35.71 -13.17
C LYS A 220 -1.49 -34.22 -13.47
N LYS A 221 -1.49 -33.82 -14.76
CA LYS A 221 -1.44 -32.42 -15.18
C LYS A 221 -2.73 -31.69 -14.76
N GLN A 222 -3.89 -32.25 -15.06
CA GLN A 222 -5.20 -31.71 -14.64
C GLN A 222 -5.30 -31.55 -13.11
N LEU A 223 -4.83 -32.52 -12.33
CA LEU A 223 -4.81 -32.42 -10.86
C LEU A 223 -3.83 -31.36 -10.35
N ALA A 224 -2.75 -31.07 -11.06
CA ALA A 224 -1.85 -29.97 -10.72
C ALA A 224 -2.46 -28.61 -11.05
N ASP A 225 -3.12 -28.49 -12.21
CA ASP A 225 -3.78 -27.26 -12.65
C ASP A 225 -4.97 -26.90 -11.73
N GLU A 226 -5.80 -27.88 -11.35
CA GLU A 226 -6.89 -27.68 -10.37
C GLU A 226 -6.37 -27.32 -8.96
N ARG A 227 -5.17 -27.79 -8.58
CA ARG A 227 -4.53 -27.34 -7.32
C ARG A 227 -4.08 -25.90 -7.40
N SER A 228 -3.46 -25.48 -8.51
CA SER A 228 -3.08 -24.08 -8.73
C SER A 228 -4.30 -23.16 -8.65
N ASN A 229 -5.36 -23.49 -9.40
CA ASN A 229 -6.63 -22.77 -9.38
C ASN A 229 -7.25 -22.67 -7.97
N ARG A 230 -7.25 -23.77 -7.21
CA ARG A 230 -7.71 -23.74 -5.81
C ARG A 230 -6.82 -22.85 -4.94
N ASP A 231 -5.50 -22.95 -5.05
CA ASP A 231 -4.55 -22.20 -4.21
C ASP A 231 -4.61 -20.69 -4.55
N GLU A 232 -4.87 -20.34 -5.81
CA GLU A 232 -5.18 -18.99 -6.31
C GLU A 232 -6.51 -18.47 -5.71
N LEU A 233 -7.59 -19.27 -5.78
CA LEU A 233 -8.88 -18.92 -5.15
C LEU A 233 -8.80 -18.83 -3.61
N GLU A 234 -7.97 -19.65 -2.96
CA GLU A 234 -7.71 -19.56 -1.51
C GLU A 234 -6.98 -18.26 -1.16
N LEU A 235 -6.05 -17.80 -2.00
CA LEU A 235 -5.37 -16.51 -1.86
C LEU A 235 -6.36 -15.34 -2.02
N GLU A 236 -7.19 -15.34 -3.08
CA GLU A 236 -8.23 -14.34 -3.30
C GLU A 236 -9.24 -14.30 -2.14
N LEU A 237 -9.65 -15.47 -1.62
CA LEU A 237 -10.54 -15.53 -0.45
C LEU A 237 -9.88 -15.02 0.83
N ALA A 238 -8.57 -15.23 1.01
CA ALA A 238 -7.82 -14.69 2.14
C ALA A 238 -7.70 -13.15 2.05
N GLU A 239 -7.43 -12.61 0.86
CA GLU A 239 -7.39 -11.17 0.62
C GLU A 239 -8.77 -10.51 0.80
N ASN A 240 -9.84 -11.12 0.26
CA ASN A 240 -11.21 -10.65 0.47
C ASN A 240 -11.62 -10.67 1.95
N ARG A 241 -11.24 -11.70 2.71
CA ARG A 241 -11.46 -11.74 4.17
C ARG A 241 -10.71 -10.63 4.90
N LYS A 242 -9.45 -10.37 4.54
CA LYS A 242 -8.67 -9.26 5.09
C LYS A 242 -9.34 -7.92 4.80
N LEU A 243 -9.75 -7.68 3.56
CA LEU A 243 -10.49 -6.48 3.16
C LEU A 243 -11.80 -6.33 3.95
N LEU A 244 -12.55 -7.42 4.14
CA LEU A 244 -13.77 -7.41 4.96
C LEU A 244 -13.48 -6.99 6.40
N THR A 245 -12.45 -7.58 7.04
CA THR A 245 -12.06 -7.19 8.41
C THR A 245 -11.58 -5.74 8.52
N GLU A 246 -10.95 -5.19 7.47
CA GLU A 246 -10.60 -3.78 7.41
C GLU A 246 -11.85 -2.89 7.31
N LYS A 247 -12.85 -3.30 6.52
CA LYS A 247 -14.14 -2.61 6.41
C LYS A 247 -14.93 -2.67 7.71
N ASP A 248 -14.97 -3.82 8.39
CA ASP A 248 -15.59 -3.96 9.71
C ASP A 248 -14.89 -3.08 10.76
N ALA A 249 -13.56 -2.99 10.73
CA ALA A 249 -12.81 -2.07 11.59
C ALA A 249 -13.11 -0.60 11.27
N GLN A 250 -13.22 -0.23 9.99
CA GLN A 250 -13.65 1.10 9.56
C GLN A 250 -15.08 1.42 10.05
N ILE A 251 -16.01 0.48 9.94
CA ILE A 251 -17.39 0.60 10.44
C ILE A 251 -17.39 0.75 11.97
N ALA A 252 -16.64 -0.05 12.71
CA ALA A 252 -16.52 0.06 14.16
C ALA A 252 -15.94 1.42 14.61
N MET A 253 -14.92 1.93 13.91
CA MET A 253 -14.38 3.28 14.16
C MET A 253 -15.40 4.39 13.83
N MET A 254 -16.19 4.24 12.78
CA MET A 254 -17.28 5.17 12.46
C MET A 254 -18.39 5.12 13.51
N GLN A 255 -18.79 3.93 13.97
CA GLN A 255 -19.78 3.76 15.03
C GLN A 255 -19.29 4.39 16.34
N GLN A 256 -18.06 4.13 16.76
CA GLN A 256 -17.47 4.75 17.94
C GLN A 256 -17.38 6.29 17.82
N ARG A 257 -17.13 6.82 16.62
CA ARG A 257 -17.21 8.27 16.34
C ARG A 257 -18.64 8.80 16.47
N ILE A 258 -19.64 8.09 15.94
CA ILE A 258 -21.05 8.45 16.05
C ILE A 258 -21.49 8.45 17.52
N ASP A 259 -21.17 7.41 18.28
CA ASP A 259 -21.51 7.30 19.71
C ASP A 259 -20.83 8.41 20.53
N ARG A 260 -19.56 8.73 20.21
CA ARG A 260 -18.84 9.86 20.84
C ARG A 260 -19.44 11.21 20.46
N LEU A 261 -19.89 11.39 19.22
CA LEU A 261 -20.57 12.61 18.78
C LEU A 261 -21.95 12.74 19.44
N ALA A 262 -22.69 11.65 19.62
CA ALA A 262 -23.94 11.64 20.37
C ALA A 262 -23.74 12.06 21.82
N LEU A 263 -22.75 11.49 22.52
CA LEU A 263 -22.37 11.87 23.88
C LEU A 263 -21.88 13.32 24.01
N LEU A 264 -21.19 13.84 22.99
CA LEU A 264 -20.78 15.25 22.97
C LEU A 264 -21.98 16.18 22.74
N ASN A 265 -22.87 15.85 21.80
CA ASN A 265 -24.08 16.60 21.51
C ASN A 265 -25.02 16.66 22.73
N GLU A 266 -25.18 15.54 23.45
CA GLU A 266 -25.94 15.46 24.70
C GLU A 266 -25.32 16.33 25.81
N LYS A 267 -23.99 16.41 25.89
CA LYS A 267 -23.27 17.32 26.82
C LYS A 267 -23.35 18.80 26.39
N GLN A 268 -23.38 19.07 25.09
CA GLN A 268 -23.52 20.42 24.54
C GLN A 268 -24.92 20.98 24.77
N ALA A 269 -25.95 20.14 24.71
CA ALA A 269 -27.32 20.50 25.11
C ALA A 269 -27.41 20.93 26.60
N ALA A 270 -26.44 20.55 27.43
CA ALA A 270 -26.34 20.95 28.84
C ALA A 270 -25.36 22.13 29.10
N SER A 271 -24.66 22.65 28.08
CA SER A 271 -23.62 23.68 28.22
C SER A 271 -23.67 24.73 27.09
N PRO A 272 -24.17 25.96 27.34
CA PRO A 272 -24.46 26.93 26.28
C PRO A 272 -23.24 27.71 25.74
N LEU A 273 -22.00 27.33 26.10
CA LEU A 273 -20.78 28.11 25.80
C LEU A 273 -19.82 27.48 24.77
N GLU A 274 -19.96 26.21 24.43
CA GLU A 274 -19.16 25.56 23.36
C GLU A 274 -19.53 25.87 21.87
N PRO A 275 -20.66 26.50 21.49
CA PRO A 275 -21.02 26.62 20.07
C PRO A 275 -19.97 27.29 19.17
N LYS A 276 -19.34 28.38 19.63
CA LYS A 276 -18.50 29.23 18.77
C LYS A 276 -17.17 28.59 18.37
N GLU A 277 -16.51 27.89 19.29
CA GLU A 277 -15.23 27.22 18.98
C GLU A 277 -15.43 26.04 18.02
N LEU A 278 -16.59 25.36 18.10
CA LEU A 278 -16.96 24.30 17.16
C LEU A 278 -17.42 24.83 15.80
N GLU A 279 -18.05 26.00 15.76
CA GLU A 279 -18.39 26.69 14.51
C GLU A 279 -17.11 27.13 13.79
N GLU A 280 -16.16 27.76 14.49
CA GLU A 280 -14.84 28.07 13.93
C GLU A 280 -14.06 26.83 13.43
N LEU A 281 -14.18 25.69 14.11
CA LEU A 281 -13.55 24.44 13.68
C LEU A 281 -14.28 23.80 12.48
N ARG A 282 -15.60 24.00 12.35
CA ARG A 282 -16.33 23.64 11.12
C ARG A 282 -15.89 24.50 9.95
N ASP A 283 -15.89 25.82 10.10
CA ASP A 283 -15.47 26.77 9.05
C ASP A 283 -14.04 26.46 8.55
N LYS A 284 -13.12 26.15 9.47
CA LYS A 284 -11.74 25.75 9.14
C LYS A 284 -11.70 24.40 8.40
N ASN A 285 -12.52 23.43 8.79
CA ASN A 285 -12.57 22.11 8.15
C ASN A 285 -13.26 22.16 6.77
N GLU A 286 -14.30 22.98 6.63
CA GLU A 286 -15.00 23.23 5.37
C GLU A 286 -14.10 24.01 4.40
N SER A 287 -13.35 25.02 4.89
CA SER A 287 -12.29 25.69 4.11
C SER A 287 -11.18 24.73 3.66
N LEU A 288 -10.73 23.82 4.52
CA LEU A 288 -9.75 22.78 4.16
C LEU A 288 -10.33 21.79 3.15
N THR A 289 -11.59 21.42 3.29
CA THR A 289 -12.30 20.51 2.37
C THR A 289 -12.47 21.16 0.99
N MET A 290 -12.84 22.43 0.92
CA MET A 290 -12.89 23.21 -0.33
C MET A 290 -11.50 23.28 -0.98
N ARG A 291 -10.45 23.55 -0.19
CA ARG A 291 -9.07 23.61 -0.69
C ARG A 291 -8.56 22.25 -1.20
N LEU A 292 -8.98 21.15 -0.58
CA LEU A 292 -8.71 19.79 -1.05
C LEU A 292 -9.43 19.49 -2.37
N HIS A 293 -10.69 19.90 -2.52
CA HIS A 293 -11.42 19.73 -3.78
C HIS A 293 -10.81 20.55 -4.91
N GLU A 294 -10.35 21.78 -4.64
CA GLU A 294 -9.65 22.59 -5.64
C GLU A 294 -8.31 21.96 -6.05
N THR A 295 -7.50 21.42 -5.12
CA THR A 295 -6.26 20.72 -5.49
C THR A 295 -6.49 19.40 -6.20
N LEU A 296 -7.56 18.66 -5.88
CA LEU A 296 -7.98 17.47 -6.62
C LEU A 296 -8.41 17.82 -8.05
N LYS A 297 -9.18 18.90 -8.22
CA LYS A 297 -9.57 19.42 -9.53
C LYS A 297 -8.36 19.87 -10.35
N GLN A 298 -7.43 20.63 -9.76
CA GLN A 298 -6.15 20.97 -10.41
C GLN A 298 -5.36 19.72 -10.84
N CYS A 299 -5.27 18.69 -10.00
CA CYS A 299 -4.66 17.40 -10.38
C CYS A 299 -5.39 16.72 -11.55
N GLN A 300 -6.72 16.83 -11.60
CA GLN A 300 -7.55 16.26 -12.66
C GLN A 300 -7.39 17.03 -13.98
N ASP A 301 -7.37 18.36 -13.93
CA ASP A 301 -7.11 19.25 -15.06
C ASP A 301 -5.70 18.98 -15.63
N LEU A 302 -4.66 18.96 -14.79
CA LEU A 302 -3.28 18.59 -15.19
C LEU A 302 -3.20 17.19 -15.81
N LYS A 303 -4.00 16.22 -15.35
CA LYS A 303 -4.09 14.89 -15.98
C LYS A 303 -4.72 14.97 -17.36
N THR A 304 -5.73 15.82 -17.58
CA THR A 304 -6.29 16.04 -18.91
C THR A 304 -5.31 16.77 -19.83
N GLU A 305 -4.61 17.79 -19.35
CA GLU A 305 -3.59 18.51 -20.12
C GLU A 305 -2.42 17.62 -20.51
N LYS A 306 -1.92 16.80 -19.58
CA LYS A 306 -0.92 15.76 -19.91
C LYS A 306 -1.42 14.87 -21.05
N SER A 307 -2.66 14.37 -20.97
CA SER A 307 -3.22 13.52 -22.04
C SER A 307 -3.39 14.24 -23.39
N GLN A 308 -3.55 15.58 -23.38
CA GLN A 308 -3.60 16.38 -24.60
C GLN A 308 -2.19 16.62 -25.17
N MET A 309 -1.19 16.87 -24.32
CA MET A 309 0.21 16.98 -24.71
C MET A 309 0.74 15.64 -25.25
N ASP A 310 0.45 14.51 -24.59
CA ASP A 310 0.82 13.17 -25.05
C ASP A 310 0.25 12.89 -26.47
N ARG A 311 -1.02 13.25 -26.73
CA ARG A 311 -1.61 13.16 -28.08
C ARG A 311 -0.90 14.06 -29.10
N LYS A 312 -0.52 15.27 -28.71
CA LYS A 312 0.18 16.22 -29.59
C LYS A 312 1.61 15.78 -29.89
N ILE A 313 2.28 15.12 -28.94
CA ILE A 313 3.58 14.46 -29.15
C ILE A 313 3.43 13.32 -30.18
N ASN A 314 2.38 12.51 -30.08
CA ASN A 314 2.10 11.46 -31.07
C ASN A 314 1.87 12.04 -32.48
N GLN A 315 1.01 13.06 -32.62
CA GLN A 315 0.78 13.74 -33.91
C GLN A 315 2.08 14.32 -34.50
N LEU A 316 2.88 15.03 -33.70
CA LEU A 316 4.17 15.55 -34.16
C LEU A 316 5.17 14.43 -34.53
N SER A 317 5.05 13.26 -33.91
CA SER A 317 5.89 12.09 -34.24
C SER A 317 5.44 11.43 -35.55
N GLU A 318 4.14 11.37 -35.82
CA GLU A 318 3.55 10.93 -37.08
C GLU A 318 3.94 11.88 -38.23
N GLU A 319 3.73 13.20 -38.05
CA GLU A 319 4.13 14.25 -39.01
C GLU A 319 5.64 14.21 -39.32
N ASN A 320 6.48 14.00 -38.30
CA ASN A 320 7.93 13.86 -38.49
C ASN A 320 8.30 12.54 -39.19
N GLY A 321 7.51 11.48 -39.01
CA GLY A 321 7.59 10.23 -39.78
C GLY A 321 7.29 10.45 -41.26
N ASP A 322 6.19 11.15 -41.58
CA ASP A 322 5.80 11.51 -42.95
C ASP A 322 6.84 12.42 -43.64
N LEU A 323 7.37 13.41 -42.92
CA LEU A 323 8.46 14.26 -43.42
C LEU A 323 9.74 13.45 -43.66
N SER A 324 10.06 12.50 -42.78
CA SER A 324 11.19 11.59 -42.95
C SER A 324 11.00 10.63 -44.14
N PHE A 325 9.76 10.20 -44.41
CA PHE A 325 9.43 9.42 -45.61
C PHE A 325 9.63 10.25 -46.88
N LYS A 326 9.07 11.46 -46.94
CA LYS A 326 9.23 12.38 -48.08
C LYS A 326 10.69 12.76 -48.32
N LEU A 327 11.49 12.95 -47.28
CA LEU A 327 12.95 13.17 -47.41
C LEU A 327 13.66 11.97 -48.05
N ARG A 328 13.28 10.74 -47.70
CA ARG A 328 13.83 9.52 -48.31
C ARG A 328 13.41 9.36 -49.76
N GLU A 329 12.16 9.72 -50.08
CA GLU A 329 11.63 9.75 -51.44
C GLU A 329 12.37 10.78 -52.31
N PHE A 330 12.55 12.01 -51.83
CA PHE A 330 13.36 13.03 -52.52
C PHE A 330 14.82 12.60 -52.70
N ALA A 331 15.42 11.94 -51.72
CA ALA A 331 16.77 11.38 -51.86
C ALA A 331 16.82 10.29 -52.95
N SER A 332 15.79 9.45 -53.06
CA SER A 332 15.66 8.45 -54.13
C SER A 332 15.51 9.10 -55.50
N HIS A 333 14.67 10.14 -55.64
CA HIS A 333 14.52 10.88 -56.89
C HIS A 333 15.81 11.62 -57.30
N LEU A 334 16.53 12.20 -56.34
CA LEU A 334 17.84 12.82 -56.59
C LEU A 334 18.88 11.79 -57.06
N GLN A 335 18.90 10.59 -56.46
CA GLN A 335 19.78 9.50 -56.90
C GLN A 335 19.44 9.07 -58.33
N GLN A 336 18.17 8.85 -58.66
CA GLN A 336 17.73 8.51 -60.02
C GLN A 336 18.11 9.57 -61.06
N LEU A 337 17.96 10.85 -60.73
CA LEU A 337 18.38 11.95 -61.61
C LEU A 337 19.90 12.04 -61.75
N GLN A 338 20.66 11.72 -60.69
CA GLN A 338 22.13 11.64 -60.73
C GLN A 338 22.58 10.47 -61.62
N ASP A 339 21.93 9.32 -61.52
CA ASP A 339 22.25 8.13 -62.33
C ASP A 339 21.94 8.37 -63.82
N ALA A 340 20.77 8.94 -64.14
CA ALA A 340 20.41 9.33 -65.51
C ALA A 340 21.35 10.41 -66.09
N LEU A 341 21.84 11.35 -65.26
CA LEU A 341 22.85 12.33 -65.68
C LEU A 341 24.21 11.66 -65.99
N ASN A 342 24.61 10.66 -65.20
CA ASN A 342 25.82 9.88 -65.43
C ASN A 342 25.71 9.07 -66.74
N GLU A 343 24.58 8.40 -66.96
CA GLU A 343 24.30 7.65 -68.20
C GLU A 343 24.38 8.57 -69.43
N LEU A 344 23.69 9.71 -69.41
CA LEU A 344 23.72 10.69 -70.51
C LEU A 344 25.14 11.25 -70.75
N THR A 345 25.92 11.44 -69.67
CA THR A 345 27.31 11.89 -69.76
C THR A 345 28.20 10.81 -70.41
N GLU A 346 28.00 9.53 -70.06
CA GLU A 346 28.67 8.42 -70.71
C GLU A 346 28.29 8.31 -72.19
N GLU A 347 27.00 8.38 -72.53
CA GLU A 347 26.53 8.35 -73.93
C GLU A 347 27.11 9.51 -74.75
N HIS A 348 27.11 10.72 -74.20
CA HIS A 348 27.76 11.88 -74.83
C HIS A 348 29.25 11.62 -75.04
N SER A 349 29.96 11.03 -74.07
CA SER A 349 31.38 10.72 -74.20
C SER A 349 31.66 9.67 -75.29
N LYS A 350 30.84 8.60 -75.37
CA LYS A 350 30.92 7.54 -76.38
C LYS A 350 30.64 8.11 -77.77
N SER A 351 29.56 8.88 -77.92
CA SER A 351 29.20 9.56 -79.18
C SER A 351 30.28 10.54 -79.64
N THR A 352 30.88 11.31 -78.73
CA THR A 352 32.01 12.21 -79.02
C THR A 352 33.23 11.42 -79.51
N GLN A 353 33.56 10.30 -78.85
CA GLN A 353 34.67 9.44 -79.27
C GLN A 353 34.42 8.83 -80.64
N GLU A 354 33.24 8.24 -80.89
CA GLU A 354 32.88 7.70 -82.21
C GLU A 354 32.95 8.75 -83.33
N TRP A 355 32.54 9.98 -83.03
CA TRP A 355 32.60 11.09 -83.99
C TRP A 355 34.05 11.47 -84.31
N LEU A 356 34.93 11.54 -83.30
CA LEU A 356 36.36 11.78 -83.48
C LEU A 356 37.04 10.65 -84.28
N GLU A 357 36.68 9.39 -84.01
CA GLU A 357 37.18 8.23 -84.76
C GLU A 357 36.72 8.27 -86.24
N LYS A 358 35.45 8.62 -86.50
CA LYS A 358 34.93 8.84 -87.85
C LYS A 358 35.62 10.01 -88.55
N GLN A 359 35.88 11.13 -87.86
CA GLN A 359 36.64 12.25 -88.41
C GLN A 359 38.06 11.82 -88.82
N ALA A 360 38.79 11.15 -87.92
CA ALA A 360 40.15 10.68 -88.19
C ALA A 360 40.21 9.68 -89.37
N GLN A 361 39.20 8.82 -89.51
CA GLN A 361 39.08 7.91 -90.64
C GLN A 361 38.82 8.66 -91.96
N LEU A 362 37.93 9.67 -91.97
CA LEU A 362 37.68 10.51 -93.14
C LEU A 362 38.90 11.38 -93.53
N GLU A 363 39.63 11.92 -92.55
CA GLU A 363 40.90 12.64 -92.80
C GLU A 363 41.96 11.72 -93.43
N LYS A 364 42.05 10.48 -92.97
CA LYS A 364 42.93 9.46 -93.54
C LYS A 364 42.52 9.10 -94.97
N GLU A 365 41.24 8.87 -95.23
CA GLU A 365 40.70 8.60 -96.57
C GLU A 365 40.93 9.77 -97.53
N LEU A 366 40.71 11.01 -97.07
CA LEU A 366 41.01 12.21 -97.83
C LEU A 366 42.51 12.31 -98.16
N SER A 367 43.38 12.01 -97.19
CA SER A 367 44.84 12.03 -97.42
C SER A 367 45.29 10.98 -98.45
N ALA A 368 44.67 9.80 -98.45
CA ALA A 368 44.91 8.76 -99.44
C ALA A 368 44.38 9.18 -100.83
N ALA A 369 43.16 9.69 -100.90
CA ALA A 369 42.58 10.20 -102.16
C ALA A 369 43.39 11.37 -102.75
N LEU A 370 44.01 12.22 -101.93
CA LEU A 370 44.93 13.27 -102.38
C LEU A 370 46.27 12.71 -102.90
N GLN A 371 46.78 11.61 -102.33
CA GLN A 371 47.94 10.90 -102.87
C GLN A 371 47.62 10.23 -104.21
N ASP A 372 46.49 9.51 -104.29
CA ASP A 372 46.01 8.88 -105.53
C ASP A 372 45.77 9.91 -106.63
N LYS A 373 45.14 11.05 -106.29
CA LYS A 373 44.97 12.20 -107.18
C LYS A 373 46.32 12.65 -107.75
N LYS A 374 47.34 12.81 -106.89
CA LYS A 374 48.66 13.25 -107.33
C LYS A 374 49.30 12.25 -108.31
N CYS A 375 49.22 10.95 -108.04
CA CYS A 375 49.70 9.92 -108.96
C CYS A 375 48.92 9.89 -110.30
N LEU A 376 47.63 10.24 -110.28
CA LEU A 376 46.82 10.40 -111.49
C LEU A 376 47.15 11.69 -112.26
N GLU A 377 47.49 12.78 -111.57
CA GLU A 377 47.99 14.02 -112.18
C GLU A 377 49.33 13.77 -112.89
N GLU A 378 50.29 13.13 -112.22
CA GLU A 378 51.57 12.69 -112.80
C GLU A 378 51.35 11.79 -114.04
N LYS A 379 50.36 10.87 -114.00
CA LYS A 379 49.97 10.03 -115.15
C LYS A 379 49.34 10.84 -116.28
N ASN A 380 48.54 11.86 -115.98
CA ASN A 380 47.94 12.74 -116.99
C ASN A 380 48.98 13.62 -117.68
N GLU A 381 49.97 14.16 -116.97
CA GLU A 381 51.10 14.90 -117.57
C GLU A 381 51.85 14.02 -118.59
N ILE A 382 52.11 12.75 -118.24
CA ILE A 382 52.73 11.77 -119.15
C ILE A 382 51.85 11.51 -120.40
N LEU A 383 50.52 11.45 -120.25
CA LEU A 383 49.60 11.25 -121.37
C LEU A 383 49.48 12.50 -122.25
N GLN A 384 49.47 13.69 -121.65
CA GLN A 384 49.42 14.96 -122.37
C GLN A 384 50.69 15.17 -123.21
N GLY A 385 51.87 14.86 -122.65
CA GLY A 385 53.13 14.85 -123.41
C GLY A 385 53.14 13.89 -124.61
N LYS A 386 52.43 12.75 -124.52
CA LYS A 386 52.22 11.83 -125.65
C LYS A 386 51.21 12.36 -126.68
N LEU A 387 50.15 13.04 -126.23
CA LEU A 387 49.17 13.65 -127.13
C LEU A 387 49.81 14.75 -127.98
N SER A 388 50.61 15.63 -127.41
CA SER A 388 51.30 16.68 -128.17
C SER A 388 52.24 16.12 -129.25
N GLN A 389 52.87 14.96 -129.03
CA GLN A 389 53.65 14.25 -130.07
C GLN A 389 52.77 13.74 -131.22
N LEU A 390 51.55 13.27 -130.92
CA LEU A 390 50.59 12.81 -131.94
C LEU A 390 49.95 13.98 -132.71
N GLU A 391 49.73 15.12 -132.06
CA GLU A 391 49.23 16.35 -132.68
C GLU A 391 50.27 16.96 -133.64
N GLU A 392 51.56 16.90 -133.30
CA GLU A 392 52.68 17.28 -134.18
C GLU A 392 52.72 16.40 -135.44
N HIS A 393 52.44 15.09 -135.31
CA HIS A 393 52.30 14.18 -136.46
C HIS A 393 51.04 14.44 -137.30
N LEU A 394 49.89 14.76 -136.70
CA LEU A 394 48.66 15.08 -137.44
C LEU A 394 48.78 16.41 -138.21
N SER A 395 49.49 17.39 -137.65
CA SER A 395 49.75 18.69 -138.31
C SER A 395 50.57 18.56 -139.61
N GLN A 396 51.25 17.43 -139.84
CA GLN A 396 52.01 17.15 -141.06
C GLN A 396 51.16 16.55 -142.20
N LEU A 397 49.89 16.20 -141.95
CA LEU A 397 49.03 15.43 -142.86
C LEU A 397 47.86 16.22 -143.47
N GLN A 398 47.75 17.52 -143.20
CA GLN A 398 46.55 18.31 -143.52
C GLN A 398 46.72 19.23 -144.75
N ASP A 399 46.86 18.62 -145.95
CA ASP A 399 46.94 19.35 -147.23
C ASP A 399 45.91 18.81 -148.27
N ASN A 400 44.80 19.57 -148.42
CA ASN A 400 43.74 19.57 -149.48
C ASN A 400 42.47 18.64 -149.45
N PRO A 401 41.27 19.15 -149.89
CA PRO A 401 39.94 18.46 -149.97
C PRO A 401 39.44 18.16 -151.43
N PRO A 402 38.24 17.56 -151.71
CA PRO A 402 36.86 18.17 -151.63
C PRO A 402 35.90 17.40 -150.66
N GLN A 403 34.59 17.63 -150.44
CA GLN A 403 33.41 18.34 -151.02
C GLN A 403 32.36 17.47 -151.79
N GLU A 404 31.07 17.85 -151.60
CA GLU A 404 29.82 17.51 -152.35
C GLU A 404 29.03 16.29 -151.87
N LYS A 405 27.69 16.15 -152.00
CA LYS A 405 26.45 16.99 -152.08
C LYS A 405 25.38 16.05 -152.69
N GLY A 406 24.09 16.22 -152.37
CA GLY A 406 22.96 15.47 -152.97
C GLY A 406 22.28 14.53 -151.95
N GLU A 407 21.18 14.90 -151.28
CA GLU A 407 19.80 15.17 -151.73
C GLU A 407 18.87 13.94 -151.73
N VAL A 408 17.66 14.13 -151.20
CA VAL A 408 16.46 13.24 -151.22
C VAL A 408 16.52 11.88 -150.48
N LEU A 409 17.40 11.70 -149.49
CA LEU A 409 17.17 10.75 -148.37
C LEU A 409 16.75 11.46 -147.07
N GLY A 410 16.89 12.79 -147.01
CA GLY A 410 16.66 13.62 -145.82
C GLY A 410 15.23 13.51 -145.28
N ASP A 411 14.23 13.82 -146.10
CA ASP A 411 12.84 14.00 -145.61
C ASP A 411 12.20 12.69 -145.10
N VAL A 412 12.56 11.55 -145.69
CA VAL A 412 12.08 10.22 -145.23
C VAL A 412 12.79 9.80 -143.95
N LEU A 413 14.10 10.03 -143.83
CA LEU A 413 14.83 9.81 -142.59
C LEU A 413 14.38 10.78 -141.48
N GLN A 414 14.05 12.03 -141.81
CA GLN A 414 13.44 12.99 -140.88
C GLN A 414 12.07 12.50 -140.41
N LEU A 415 11.22 11.95 -141.28
CA LEU A 415 9.92 11.40 -140.87
C LEU A 415 10.07 10.19 -139.93
N GLU A 416 10.98 9.25 -140.24
CA GLU A 416 11.21 8.09 -139.37
C GLU A 416 11.88 8.50 -138.04
N THR A 417 12.76 9.52 -138.07
CA THR A 417 13.34 10.14 -136.87
C THR A 417 12.26 10.77 -136.01
N LEU A 418 11.38 11.62 -136.57
CA LEU A 418 10.24 12.24 -135.87
C LEU A 418 9.28 11.20 -135.28
N LYS A 419 9.11 10.06 -135.95
CA LYS A 419 8.28 8.94 -135.46
C LYS A 419 8.94 8.20 -134.30
N GLN A 420 10.27 8.03 -134.33
CA GLN A 420 11.04 7.45 -133.22
C GLN A 420 11.14 8.43 -132.03
N GLU A 421 11.24 9.74 -132.29
CA GLU A 421 11.11 10.82 -131.31
C GLU A 421 9.70 10.82 -130.68
N ALA A 422 8.63 10.70 -131.47
CA ALA A 422 7.27 10.58 -130.93
C ALA A 422 7.09 9.34 -130.04
N ALA A 423 7.70 8.19 -130.41
CA ALA A 423 7.66 6.98 -129.61
C ALA A 423 8.45 7.10 -128.29
N THR A 424 9.65 7.72 -128.33
CA THR A 424 10.45 7.97 -127.12
C THR A 424 9.81 9.03 -126.22
N LEU A 425 9.21 10.08 -126.78
CA LEU A 425 8.41 11.06 -126.03
C LEU A 425 7.17 10.42 -125.39
N ALA A 426 6.48 9.49 -126.08
CA ALA A 426 5.38 8.74 -125.49
C ALA A 426 5.83 7.85 -124.31
N ALA A 427 6.95 7.12 -124.46
CA ALA A 427 7.53 6.33 -123.38
C ALA A 427 7.94 7.21 -122.19
N ASN A 428 8.65 8.32 -122.44
CA ASN A 428 9.03 9.30 -121.41
C ASN A 428 7.80 9.89 -120.70
N ASN A 429 6.71 10.16 -121.42
CA ASN A 429 5.47 10.66 -120.84
C ASN A 429 4.85 9.60 -119.88
N THR A 430 4.77 8.33 -120.30
CA THR A 430 4.30 7.25 -119.40
C THR A 430 5.18 7.07 -118.16
N GLN A 431 6.51 7.21 -118.29
CA GLN A 431 7.44 7.13 -117.16
C GLN A 431 7.31 8.34 -116.22
N LEU A 432 7.13 9.55 -116.75
CA LEU A 432 6.86 10.75 -115.96
C LEU A 432 5.52 10.64 -115.24
N GLN A 433 4.49 10.12 -115.89
CA GLN A 433 3.16 9.96 -115.28
C GLN A 433 3.18 8.94 -114.13
N ALA A 434 3.85 7.78 -114.30
CA ALA A 434 4.07 6.83 -113.21
C ALA A 434 4.90 7.43 -112.06
N ARG A 435 5.84 8.33 -112.34
CA ARG A 435 6.61 9.05 -111.31
C ARG A 435 5.77 10.11 -110.59
N VAL A 436 4.83 10.77 -111.28
CA VAL A 436 3.86 11.68 -110.65
C VAL A 436 2.95 10.91 -109.70
N GLU A 437 2.36 9.78 -110.14
CA GLU A 437 1.51 8.94 -109.29
C GLU A 437 2.27 8.44 -108.03
N MET A 438 3.52 8.01 -108.17
CA MET A 438 4.39 7.67 -107.03
C MET A 438 4.54 8.85 -106.07
N LEU A 439 4.95 10.02 -106.55
CA LEU A 439 5.16 11.22 -105.73
C LEU A 439 3.85 11.72 -105.07
N GLU A 440 2.69 11.54 -105.71
CA GLU A 440 1.40 11.84 -105.11
C GLU A 440 1.06 10.88 -103.97
N THR A 441 1.37 9.58 -104.11
CA THR A 441 1.21 8.62 -102.99
C THR A 441 2.18 8.87 -101.85
N GLU A 442 3.44 9.23 -102.13
CA GLU A 442 4.41 9.61 -101.11
C GLU A 442 3.98 10.90 -100.39
N ARG A 443 3.50 11.92 -101.12
CA ARG A 443 2.96 13.15 -100.54
C ARG A 443 1.78 12.86 -99.62
N GLY A 444 0.82 12.04 -100.06
CA GLY A 444 -0.32 11.65 -99.23
C GLY A 444 0.08 10.87 -97.96
N GLN A 445 1.11 10.03 -98.03
CA GLN A 445 1.65 9.35 -96.85
C GLN A 445 2.38 10.31 -95.90
N GLN A 446 3.11 11.30 -96.42
CA GLN A 446 3.76 12.33 -95.59
C GLN A 446 2.73 13.25 -94.93
N GLU A 447 1.72 13.71 -95.67
CA GLU A 447 0.59 14.50 -95.16
C GLU A 447 -0.15 13.75 -94.03
N ALA A 448 -0.40 12.44 -94.19
CA ALA A 448 -1.03 11.61 -93.16
C ALA A 448 -0.16 11.45 -91.89
N LYS A 449 1.16 11.29 -92.03
CA LYS A 449 2.08 11.22 -90.89
C LYS A 449 2.15 12.54 -90.12
N LEU A 450 2.26 13.66 -90.83
CA LEU A 450 2.28 15.00 -90.21
C LEU A 450 0.98 15.33 -89.48
N LEU A 451 -0.17 14.84 -89.97
CA LEU A 451 -1.44 14.94 -89.24
C LEU A 451 -1.43 14.10 -87.95
N ALA A 452 -1.00 12.84 -88.02
CA ALA A 452 -0.91 11.98 -86.83
C ALA A 452 0.06 12.51 -85.77
N GLU A 453 1.23 13.04 -86.17
CA GLU A 453 2.17 13.70 -85.27
C GLU A 453 1.55 14.96 -84.63
N ARG A 454 0.84 15.78 -85.43
CA ARG A 454 0.14 16.97 -84.91
C ARG A 454 -0.94 16.63 -83.90
N ASP A 455 -1.75 15.60 -84.18
CA ASP A 455 -2.81 15.17 -83.27
C ASP A 455 -2.21 14.66 -81.96
N HIS A 456 -1.13 13.87 -82.02
CA HIS A 456 -0.38 13.43 -80.85
C HIS A 456 0.18 14.59 -80.00
N PHE A 457 0.82 15.60 -80.63
CA PHE A 457 1.29 16.78 -79.91
C PHE A 457 0.16 17.61 -79.27
N GLU A 458 -1.03 17.65 -79.88
CA GLU A 458 -2.18 18.35 -79.29
C GLU A 458 -2.78 17.54 -78.12
N GLU A 459 -2.75 16.21 -78.15
CA GLU A 459 -3.08 15.34 -77.00
C GLU A 459 -2.09 15.53 -75.84
N GLU A 460 -0.77 15.49 -76.09
CA GLU A 460 0.26 15.74 -75.08
C GLU A 460 0.10 17.13 -74.45
N LYS A 461 -0.15 18.15 -75.27
CA LYS A 461 -0.41 19.53 -74.83
C LYS A 461 -1.66 19.64 -73.96
N GLN A 462 -2.72 18.88 -74.24
CA GLN A 462 -3.90 18.82 -73.39
C GLN A 462 -3.60 18.13 -72.05
N GLN A 463 -2.87 17.00 -72.06
CA GLN A 463 -2.46 16.28 -70.86
C GLN A 463 -1.57 17.14 -69.94
N LEU A 464 -0.58 17.84 -70.51
CA LEU A 464 0.26 18.80 -69.79
C LEU A 464 -0.57 19.98 -69.24
N SER A 465 -1.55 20.48 -70.00
CA SER A 465 -2.45 21.53 -69.52
C SER A 465 -3.28 21.07 -68.32
N SER A 466 -3.82 19.84 -68.32
CA SER A 466 -4.54 19.30 -67.16
C SER A 466 -3.62 19.11 -65.95
N LEU A 467 -2.40 18.58 -66.16
CA LEU A 467 -1.42 18.41 -65.07
C LEU A 467 -1.04 19.76 -64.45
N ILE A 468 -0.89 20.81 -65.25
CA ILE A 468 -0.62 22.17 -64.75
C ILE A 468 -1.80 22.69 -63.91
N THR A 469 -3.05 22.49 -64.35
CA THR A 469 -4.21 22.92 -63.55
C THR A 469 -4.36 22.13 -62.25
N ASP A 470 -4.06 20.84 -62.27
CA ASP A 470 -4.11 19.98 -61.08
C ASP A 470 -3.03 20.40 -60.07
N LEU A 471 -1.79 20.63 -60.54
CA LEU A 471 -0.70 21.15 -59.71
C LEU A 471 -1.00 22.53 -59.14
N GLN A 472 -1.59 23.45 -59.91
CA GLN A 472 -2.02 24.77 -59.42
C GLN A 472 -3.10 24.65 -58.34
N SER A 473 -4.07 23.75 -58.51
CA SER A 473 -5.10 23.49 -57.49
C SER A 473 -4.50 22.91 -56.20
N SER A 474 -3.54 21.98 -56.33
CA SER A 474 -2.82 21.37 -55.22
C SER A 474 -1.98 22.39 -54.44
N ILE A 475 -1.25 23.27 -55.14
CA ILE A 475 -0.50 24.38 -54.54
C ILE A 475 -1.43 25.33 -53.79
N SER A 476 -2.59 25.67 -54.37
CA SER A 476 -3.58 26.53 -53.71
C SER A 476 -4.11 25.89 -52.43
N ASN A 477 -4.52 24.62 -52.49
CA ASN A 477 -5.00 23.87 -51.32
C ASN A 477 -3.93 23.74 -50.23
N LEU A 478 -2.68 23.44 -50.59
CA LEU A 478 -1.55 23.40 -49.66
C LEU A 478 -1.25 24.76 -49.03
N SER A 479 -1.40 25.86 -49.78
CA SER A 479 -1.20 27.21 -49.26
C SER A 479 -2.27 27.58 -48.22
N GLN A 480 -3.53 27.24 -48.46
CA GLN A 480 -4.63 27.43 -47.51
C GLN A 480 -4.43 26.57 -46.26
N ALA A 481 -4.15 25.28 -46.41
CA ALA A 481 -3.92 24.38 -45.27
C ALA A 481 -2.73 24.82 -44.41
N LYS A 482 -1.68 25.38 -45.02
CA LYS A 482 -0.55 26.00 -44.29
C LYS A 482 -1.01 27.22 -43.48
N GLU A 483 -1.78 28.12 -44.09
CA GLU A 483 -2.26 29.34 -43.40
C GLU A 483 -3.19 29.01 -42.23
N GLU A 484 -4.11 28.04 -42.40
CA GLU A 484 -4.98 27.53 -41.33
C GLU A 484 -4.17 26.91 -40.18
N LEU A 485 -3.13 26.12 -40.48
CA LEU A 485 -2.22 25.54 -39.49
C LEU A 485 -1.40 26.61 -38.76
N GLU A 486 -0.94 27.64 -39.47
CA GLU A 486 -0.18 28.76 -38.90
C GLU A 486 -1.07 29.60 -37.95
N GLN A 487 -2.31 29.90 -38.34
CA GLN A 487 -3.30 30.55 -37.47
C GLN A 487 -3.64 29.70 -36.24
N ALA A 488 -3.84 28.40 -36.39
CA ALA A 488 -4.08 27.47 -35.28
C ALA A 488 -2.88 27.41 -34.31
N SER A 489 -1.65 27.42 -34.84
CA SER A 489 -0.42 27.48 -34.05
C SER A 489 -0.31 28.78 -33.25
N GLN A 490 -0.56 29.93 -33.89
CA GLN A 490 -0.56 31.25 -33.23
C GLN A 490 -1.63 31.33 -32.12
N ALA A 491 -2.85 30.86 -32.37
CA ALA A 491 -3.92 30.81 -31.38
C ALA A 491 -3.56 29.90 -30.18
N HIS A 492 -2.91 28.77 -30.44
CA HIS A 492 -2.43 27.87 -29.39
C HIS A 492 -1.30 28.50 -28.56
N GLY A 493 -0.35 29.19 -29.19
CA GLY A 493 0.71 29.95 -28.52
C GLY A 493 0.16 31.07 -27.63
N ALA A 494 -0.86 31.81 -28.11
CA ALA A 494 -1.55 32.82 -27.32
C ALA A 494 -2.25 32.21 -26.09
N ARG A 495 -2.92 31.07 -26.24
CA ARG A 495 -3.56 30.33 -25.13
C ARG A 495 -2.54 29.87 -24.07
N LEU A 496 -1.43 29.27 -24.50
CA LEU A 496 -0.35 28.85 -23.59
C LEU A 496 0.25 30.06 -22.85
N THR A 497 0.45 31.18 -23.54
CA THR A 497 0.96 32.42 -22.93
C THR A 497 0.01 32.96 -21.86
N ALA A 498 -1.30 32.97 -22.13
CA ALA A 498 -2.32 33.38 -21.15
C ALA A 498 -2.36 32.43 -19.93
N GLN A 499 -2.20 31.13 -20.14
CA GLN A 499 -2.15 30.14 -19.06
C GLN A 499 -0.92 30.30 -18.18
N VAL A 500 0.26 30.50 -18.78
CA VAL A 500 1.50 30.81 -18.04
C VAL A 500 1.33 32.09 -17.21
N ALA A 501 0.66 33.12 -17.74
CA ALA A 501 0.37 34.34 -16.99
C ALA A 501 -0.58 34.09 -15.79
N SER A 502 -1.63 33.28 -15.97
CA SER A 502 -2.54 32.89 -14.87
C SER A 502 -1.80 32.16 -13.76
N LEU A 503 -1.08 31.08 -14.11
CA LEU A 503 -0.29 30.28 -13.17
C LEU A 503 0.79 31.11 -12.47
N THR A 504 1.40 32.07 -13.16
CA THR A 504 2.36 33.00 -12.55
C THR A 504 1.67 33.89 -11.50
N SER A 505 0.46 34.39 -11.78
CA SER A 505 -0.30 35.18 -10.79
C SER A 505 -0.73 34.35 -9.58
N GLU A 506 -1.17 33.10 -9.80
CA GLU A 506 -1.53 32.16 -8.73
C GLU A 506 -0.32 31.83 -7.85
N LEU A 507 0.84 31.56 -8.45
CA LEU A 507 2.10 31.36 -7.72
C LEU A 507 2.50 32.59 -6.90
N THR A 508 2.38 33.82 -7.44
CA THR A 508 2.66 35.03 -6.65
C THR A 508 1.68 35.21 -5.47
N THR A 509 0.41 34.84 -5.66
CA THR A 509 -0.63 34.94 -4.62
C THR A 509 -0.44 33.90 -3.52
N LEU A 510 -0.10 32.66 -3.89
CA LEU A 510 0.26 31.58 -2.97
C LEU A 510 1.54 31.92 -2.18
N ASN A 511 2.56 32.47 -2.83
CA ASN A 511 3.80 32.88 -2.16
C ASN A 511 3.54 34.02 -1.15
N ALA A 512 2.69 34.99 -1.49
CA ALA A 512 2.28 36.05 -0.56
C ALA A 512 1.51 35.52 0.66
N THR A 513 0.60 34.55 0.46
CA THR A 513 -0.15 33.94 1.58
C THR A 513 0.73 33.05 2.47
N ILE A 514 1.73 32.35 1.91
CA ILE A 514 2.76 31.64 2.70
C ILE A 514 3.56 32.62 3.55
N GLN A 515 4.04 33.73 2.97
CA GLN A 515 4.77 34.76 3.72
C GLN A 515 3.94 35.39 4.85
N GLN A 516 2.63 35.58 4.64
CA GLN A 516 1.73 36.04 5.70
C GLN A 516 1.60 35.00 6.82
N GLN A 517 1.41 33.72 6.50
CA GLN A 517 1.31 32.65 7.49
C GLN A 517 2.59 32.49 8.31
N ASP A 518 3.77 32.63 7.69
CA ASP A 518 5.06 32.60 8.41
C ASP A 518 5.19 33.77 9.39
N GLN A 519 4.70 34.97 9.04
CA GLN A 519 4.67 36.13 9.94
C GLN A 519 3.70 35.92 11.12
N GLU A 520 2.49 35.42 10.85
CA GLU A 520 1.50 35.10 11.89
C GLU A 520 2.03 34.01 12.85
N LEU A 521 2.67 32.98 12.30
CA LEU A 521 3.26 31.87 13.06
C LEU A 521 4.48 32.34 13.89
N ALA A 522 5.27 33.28 13.38
CA ALA A 522 6.32 33.94 14.16
C ALA A 522 5.74 34.77 15.33
N GLY A 523 4.67 35.53 15.09
CA GLY A 523 3.95 36.28 16.13
C GLY A 523 3.37 35.38 17.22
N LEU A 524 2.70 34.28 16.84
CA LEU A 524 2.18 33.28 17.78
C LEU A 524 3.30 32.60 18.58
N LYS A 525 4.44 32.26 17.96
CA LYS A 525 5.62 31.74 18.66
C LYS A 525 6.17 32.73 19.70
N GLN A 526 6.15 34.02 19.42
CA GLN A 526 6.58 35.03 20.38
C GLN A 526 5.58 35.16 21.54
N GLN A 527 4.28 35.25 21.25
CA GLN A 527 3.25 35.32 22.29
C GLN A 527 3.25 34.07 23.19
N ALA A 528 3.53 32.88 22.63
CA ALA A 528 3.67 31.65 23.40
C ALA A 528 4.87 31.70 24.37
N LYS A 529 6.03 32.22 23.94
CA LYS A 529 7.21 32.44 24.80
C LYS A 529 6.91 33.42 25.93
N GLU A 530 6.21 34.52 25.64
CA GLU A 530 5.82 35.52 26.63
C GLU A 530 4.88 34.93 27.70
N LYS A 531 3.84 34.20 27.28
CA LYS A 531 2.94 33.46 28.20
C LYS A 531 3.67 32.40 29.02
N GLN A 532 4.62 31.68 28.41
CA GLN A 532 5.43 30.68 29.13
C GLN A 532 6.32 31.33 30.20
N ALA A 533 6.91 32.49 29.92
CA ALA A 533 7.69 33.25 30.90
C ALA A 533 6.82 33.77 32.06
N GLN A 534 5.61 34.28 31.76
CA GLN A 534 4.64 34.72 32.78
C GLN A 534 4.18 33.56 33.69
N LEU A 535 3.88 32.39 33.11
CA LEU A 535 3.54 31.19 33.87
C LEU A 535 4.68 30.72 34.78
N ALA A 536 5.93 30.71 34.27
CA ALA A 536 7.10 30.35 35.08
C ALA A 536 7.29 31.32 36.26
N GLN A 537 7.12 32.62 36.05
CA GLN A 537 7.19 33.62 37.12
C GLN A 537 6.08 33.44 38.17
N THR A 538 4.86 33.13 37.74
CA THR A 538 3.71 32.90 38.64
C THR A 538 3.88 31.62 39.47
N LEU A 539 4.40 30.54 38.86
CA LEU A 539 4.78 29.31 39.56
C LEU A 539 5.86 29.57 40.62
N GLN A 540 6.90 30.32 40.27
CA GLN A 540 7.96 30.67 41.22
C GLN A 540 7.42 31.48 42.43
N GLN A 541 6.49 32.41 42.19
CA GLN A 541 5.82 33.16 43.26
C GLN A 541 4.95 32.26 44.15
N GLN A 542 4.16 31.34 43.57
CA GLN A 542 3.39 30.37 44.36
C GLN A 542 4.29 29.44 45.17
N GLU A 543 5.41 29.00 44.62
CA GLU A 543 6.35 28.12 45.31
C GLU A 543 7.04 28.85 46.48
N GLN A 544 7.44 30.11 46.31
CA GLN A 544 7.93 30.94 47.42
C GLN A 544 6.86 31.17 48.50
N ALA A 545 5.61 31.43 48.13
CA ALA A 545 4.51 31.56 49.08
C ALA A 545 4.24 30.26 49.85
N SER A 546 4.27 29.11 49.16
CA SER A 546 4.16 27.77 49.74
C SER A 546 5.31 27.48 50.72
N GLN A 547 6.54 27.82 50.36
CA GLN A 547 7.70 27.70 51.24
C GLN A 547 7.56 28.59 52.48
N GLY A 548 7.09 29.84 52.34
CA GLY A 548 6.82 30.74 53.45
C GLY A 548 5.77 30.19 54.43
N LEU A 549 4.67 29.65 53.90
CA LEU A 549 3.63 29.00 54.71
C LEU A 549 4.16 27.74 55.43
N ARG A 550 4.99 26.92 54.79
CA ARG A 550 5.63 25.76 55.43
C ARG A 550 6.49 26.17 56.64
N HIS A 551 7.31 27.22 56.51
CA HIS A 551 8.10 27.74 57.62
C HIS A 551 7.22 28.24 58.77
N GLN A 552 6.09 28.90 58.49
CA GLN A 552 5.14 29.30 59.53
C GLN A 552 4.52 28.10 60.25
N VAL A 553 4.16 27.03 59.52
CA VAL A 553 3.63 25.79 60.11
C VAL A 553 4.68 25.09 61.00
N GLU A 554 5.95 25.06 60.60
CA GLU A 554 7.03 24.51 61.43
C GLU A 554 7.31 25.36 62.68
N GLN A 555 7.26 26.69 62.58
CA GLN A 555 7.34 27.59 63.73
C GLN A 555 6.17 27.40 64.71
N LEU A 556 4.94 27.27 64.20
CA LEU A 556 3.77 26.98 65.04
C LEU A 556 3.86 25.58 65.67
N SER A 557 4.33 24.57 64.94
CA SER A 557 4.50 23.21 65.46
C SER A 557 5.57 23.13 66.56
N SER A 558 6.69 23.82 66.41
CA SER A 558 7.74 23.88 67.44
C SER A 558 7.29 24.65 68.69
N SER A 559 6.57 25.77 68.51
CA SER A 559 5.93 26.51 69.61
C SER A 559 4.88 25.67 70.35
N LEU A 560 4.04 24.93 69.60
CA LEU A 560 3.06 24.00 70.18
C LEU A 560 3.73 22.91 71.01
N LYS A 561 4.75 22.24 70.48
CA LYS A 561 5.52 21.22 71.23
C LYS A 561 6.14 21.78 72.51
N GLN A 562 6.67 23.00 72.46
CA GLN A 562 7.21 23.67 73.65
C GLN A 562 6.10 23.94 74.69
N LYS A 563 4.89 24.30 74.26
CA LYS A 563 3.73 24.52 75.14
C LYS A 563 3.16 23.22 75.71
N GLU A 564 3.08 22.16 74.92
CA GLU A 564 2.72 20.82 75.38
C GLU A 564 3.69 20.32 76.46
N GLN A 565 5.00 20.52 76.26
CA GLN A 565 6.01 20.11 77.24
C GLN A 565 5.96 20.96 78.53
N GLN A 566 5.71 22.27 78.43
CA GLN A 566 5.45 23.12 79.59
C GLN A 566 4.21 22.68 80.38
N LEU A 567 3.11 22.33 79.69
CA LEU A 567 1.90 21.81 80.32
C LEU A 567 2.16 20.48 81.03
N LYS A 568 2.96 19.59 80.42
CA LYS A 568 3.34 18.31 81.01
C LYS A 568 4.14 18.48 82.31
N GLU A 569 5.15 19.36 82.31
CA GLU A 569 5.90 19.69 83.54
C GLU A 569 5.02 20.30 84.64
N VAL A 570 4.05 21.15 84.27
CA VAL A 570 3.10 21.74 85.25
C VAL A 570 2.17 20.65 85.81
N ALA A 571 1.70 19.73 84.98
CA ALA A 571 0.90 18.59 85.43
C ALA A 571 1.69 17.67 86.38
N GLU A 572 2.94 17.33 86.04
CA GLU A 572 3.83 16.52 86.89
C GLU A 572 4.11 17.21 88.25
N LYS A 573 4.33 18.54 88.27
CA LYS A 573 4.47 19.33 89.51
C LYS A 573 3.17 19.38 90.32
N GLN A 574 2.01 19.45 89.66
CA GLN A 574 0.71 19.43 90.33
C GLN A 574 0.38 18.04 90.91
N GLU A 575 0.80 16.97 90.23
CA GLU A 575 0.65 15.59 90.70
C GLU A 575 1.54 15.32 91.92
N ALA A 576 2.81 15.75 91.87
CA ALA A 576 3.73 15.66 93.02
C ALA A 576 3.20 16.41 94.24
N THR A 577 2.77 17.67 94.07
CA THR A 577 2.21 18.44 95.19
C THR A 577 0.92 17.83 95.75
N ARG A 578 0.08 17.17 94.94
CA ARG A 578 -1.06 16.37 95.45
C ARG A 578 -0.61 15.16 96.27
N GLN A 579 0.44 14.45 95.83
CA GLN A 579 0.98 13.31 96.57
C GLN A 579 1.56 13.75 97.92
N ASP A 580 2.30 14.87 97.96
CA ASP A 580 2.82 15.45 99.21
C ASP A 580 1.68 15.83 100.18
N HIS A 581 0.62 16.49 99.70
CA HIS A 581 -0.54 16.84 100.52
C HIS A 581 -1.29 15.59 101.02
N ALA A 582 -1.40 14.54 100.19
CA ALA A 582 -2.01 13.28 100.60
C ALA A 582 -1.20 12.58 101.71
N GLN A 583 0.14 12.61 101.63
CA GLN A 583 1.01 12.08 102.69
C GLN A 583 0.88 12.89 103.98
N GLN A 584 0.85 14.23 103.92
CA GLN A 584 0.65 15.09 105.09
C GLN A 584 -0.72 14.86 105.77
N LEU A 585 -1.77 14.60 104.99
CA LEU A 585 -3.09 14.25 105.52
C LEU A 585 -3.09 12.86 106.18
N ALA A 586 -2.31 11.91 105.66
CA ALA A 586 -2.17 10.59 106.28
C ALA A 586 -1.44 10.66 107.64
N THR A 587 -0.32 11.37 107.72
CA THR A 587 0.42 11.54 108.99
C THR A 587 -0.44 12.27 110.04
N ALA A 588 -1.17 13.31 109.65
CA ALA A 588 -2.09 14.02 110.55
C ALA A 588 -3.28 13.14 111.02
N ALA A 589 -3.71 12.18 110.21
CA ALA A 589 -4.73 11.21 110.59
C ALA A 589 -4.20 10.18 111.61
N GLU A 590 -2.96 9.70 111.44
CA GLU A 590 -2.28 8.80 112.38
C GLU A 590 -2.05 9.48 113.74
N GLU A 591 -1.57 10.73 113.76
CA GLU A 591 -1.41 11.54 114.97
C GLU A 591 -2.75 11.73 115.71
N ARG A 592 -3.83 12.02 114.96
CA ARG A 592 -5.17 12.14 115.53
C ARG A 592 -5.67 10.82 116.12
N GLU A 593 -5.38 9.69 115.48
CA GLU A 593 -5.77 8.37 115.98
C GLU A 593 -4.98 8.01 117.26
N ALA A 594 -3.69 8.35 117.33
CA ALA A 594 -2.89 8.21 118.55
C ALA A 594 -3.46 9.05 119.70
N SER A 595 -3.77 10.33 119.46
CA SER A 595 -4.39 11.21 120.47
C SER A 595 -5.76 10.70 120.96
N LEU A 596 -6.57 10.11 120.07
CA LEU A 596 -7.82 9.46 120.46
C LEU A 596 -7.59 8.24 121.36
N ARG A 597 -6.58 7.40 121.08
CA ARG A 597 -6.22 6.26 121.96
C ARG A 597 -5.77 6.72 123.34
N GLU A 598 -4.95 7.77 123.44
CA GLU A 598 -4.54 8.35 124.72
C GLU A 598 -5.75 8.86 125.52
N ARG A 599 -6.65 9.62 124.88
CA ARG A 599 -7.89 10.11 125.48
C ARG A 599 -8.77 8.95 126.01
N ASP A 600 -8.88 7.86 125.26
CA ASP A 600 -9.66 6.68 125.67
C ASP A 600 -9.02 5.96 126.87
N THR A 601 -7.68 5.94 126.97
CA THR A 601 -7.01 5.42 128.18
C THR A 601 -7.21 6.33 129.39
N ALA A 602 -7.21 7.66 129.22
CA ALA A 602 -7.52 8.61 130.29
C ALA A 602 -8.97 8.50 130.79
N LEU A 603 -9.93 8.29 129.88
CA LEU A 603 -11.33 8.05 130.25
C LEU A 603 -11.51 6.79 131.11
N LYS A 604 -10.82 5.69 130.77
CA LYS A 604 -10.84 4.45 131.58
C LYS A 604 -10.25 4.66 132.98
N GLN A 605 -9.24 5.51 133.13
CA GLN A 605 -8.69 5.89 134.44
C GLN A 605 -9.68 6.75 135.25
N LEU A 606 -10.41 7.64 134.59
CA LEU A 606 -11.48 8.44 135.21
C LEU A 606 -12.63 7.56 135.71
N GLU A 607 -13.14 6.63 134.90
CA GLU A 607 -14.20 5.69 135.33
C GLU A 607 -13.77 4.83 136.53
N ALA A 608 -12.50 4.43 136.60
CA ALA A 608 -11.96 3.68 137.73
C ALA A 608 -11.96 4.53 139.02
N LEU A 609 -11.53 5.79 138.92
CA LEU A 609 -11.57 6.75 140.04
C LEU A 609 -12.99 7.11 140.47
N GLU A 610 -13.95 7.18 139.55
CA GLU A 610 -15.36 7.39 139.88
C GLU A 610 -15.96 6.20 140.64
N LYS A 611 -15.65 4.96 140.22
CA LYS A 611 -16.05 3.74 140.97
C LYS A 611 -15.43 3.70 142.36
N GLU A 612 -14.16 4.10 142.50
CA GLU A 612 -13.49 4.17 143.82
C GLU A 612 -14.12 5.26 144.71
N LYS A 613 -14.48 6.41 144.15
CA LYS A 613 -15.21 7.49 144.86
C LYS A 613 -16.62 7.06 145.26
N ALA A 614 -17.34 6.32 144.40
CA ALA A 614 -18.66 5.79 144.71
C ALA A 614 -18.61 4.80 145.89
N ALA A 615 -17.65 3.86 145.89
CA ALA A 615 -17.44 2.95 147.02
C ALA A 615 -17.08 3.70 148.32
N LYS A 616 -16.27 4.77 148.26
CA LYS A 616 -15.97 5.63 149.41
C LYS A 616 -17.19 6.40 149.92
N LEU A 617 -18.07 6.86 149.03
CA LEU A 617 -19.34 7.49 149.40
C LEU A 617 -20.29 6.50 150.09
N GLU A 618 -20.39 5.28 149.59
CA GLU A 618 -21.23 4.23 150.19
C GLU A 618 -20.78 3.88 151.63
N ILE A 619 -19.46 3.78 151.85
CA ILE A 619 -18.88 3.60 153.19
C ILE A 619 -19.19 4.78 154.11
N LEU A 620 -19.05 6.02 153.64
CA LEU A 620 -19.37 7.22 154.41
C LEU A 620 -20.87 7.32 154.75
N GLN A 621 -21.73 6.86 153.85
CA GLN A 621 -23.18 6.86 154.03
C GLN A 621 -23.61 5.81 155.09
N GLN A 622 -22.98 4.64 155.11
CA GLN A 622 -23.14 3.65 156.19
C GLN A 622 -22.68 4.20 157.55
N GLN A 623 -21.55 4.91 157.60
CA GLN A 623 -21.06 5.56 158.84
C GLN A 623 -22.02 6.65 159.34
N LEU A 624 -22.62 7.44 158.44
CA LEU A 624 -23.60 8.46 158.80
C LEU A 624 -24.89 7.85 159.39
N GLN A 625 -25.32 6.70 158.86
CA GLN A 625 -26.52 6.01 159.32
C GLN A 625 -26.34 5.43 160.73
N ALA A 626 -25.22 4.76 161.00
CA ALA A 626 -24.87 4.29 162.34
C ALA A 626 -24.76 5.43 163.38
N ALA A 627 -24.26 6.60 162.97
CA ALA A 627 -24.18 7.78 163.85
C ALA A 627 -25.56 8.36 164.22
N ASN A 628 -26.55 8.29 163.31
CA ASN A 628 -27.92 8.72 163.61
C ASN A 628 -28.64 7.74 164.56
N GLU A 629 -28.47 6.42 164.38
CA GLU A 629 -29.03 5.41 165.28
C GLU A 629 -28.48 5.53 166.72
N ALA A 630 -27.19 5.85 166.86
CA ALA A 630 -26.55 6.17 168.14
C ALA A 630 -27.08 7.48 168.78
N ARG A 631 -27.47 8.46 167.96
CA ARG A 631 -28.05 9.73 168.42
C ARG A 631 -29.48 9.57 168.94
N ASP A 632 -30.33 8.82 168.23
CA ASP A 632 -31.74 8.66 168.61
C ASP A 632 -31.89 7.80 169.89
N SER A 633 -31.03 6.80 170.07
CA SER A 633 -30.92 6.01 171.30
C SER A 633 -30.41 6.84 172.49
N ALA A 634 -29.48 7.78 172.28
CA ALA A 634 -29.08 8.75 173.31
C ALA A 634 -30.24 9.72 173.67
N GLN A 635 -30.96 10.23 172.69
CA GLN A 635 -32.08 11.16 172.89
C GLN A 635 -33.21 10.54 173.75
N THR A 636 -33.52 9.26 173.55
CA THR A 636 -34.51 8.54 174.37
C THR A 636 -34.05 8.43 175.83
N SER A 637 -32.77 8.15 176.10
CA SER A 637 -32.23 8.10 177.46
C SER A 637 -32.33 9.45 178.22
N VAL A 638 -32.13 10.57 177.52
CA VAL A 638 -32.24 11.92 178.09
C VAL A 638 -33.68 12.24 178.50
N THR A 639 -34.66 11.85 177.68
CA THR A 639 -36.09 12.07 178.00
C THR A 639 -36.60 11.18 179.14
N GLN A 640 -35.95 10.04 179.41
CA GLN A 640 -36.21 9.20 180.59
C GLN A 640 -35.72 9.91 181.86
N ALA A 641 -34.45 10.34 181.88
CA ALA A 641 -33.83 11.02 183.02
C ALA A 641 -34.50 12.35 183.41
N GLN A 642 -35.09 13.06 182.44
CA GLN A 642 -35.85 14.29 182.71
C GLN A 642 -37.17 14.05 183.47
N ARG A 643 -37.82 12.89 183.30
CA ARG A 643 -39.04 12.54 184.06
C ARG A 643 -38.72 12.22 185.52
N GLU A 644 -37.67 11.41 185.75
CA GLU A 644 -37.22 11.03 187.10
C GLU A 644 -36.78 12.26 187.92
N LYS A 645 -36.13 13.23 187.28
CA LYS A 645 -35.77 14.51 187.91
C LYS A 645 -37.02 15.29 188.38
N ALA A 646 -38.10 15.30 187.62
CA ALA A 646 -39.33 16.01 187.97
C ALA A 646 -40.04 15.38 189.19
N GLU A 647 -40.09 14.05 189.27
CA GLU A 647 -40.67 13.33 190.42
C GLU A 647 -39.85 13.53 191.70
N LEU A 648 -38.51 13.53 191.60
CA LEU A 648 -37.64 13.84 192.74
C LEU A 648 -37.79 15.28 193.23
N SER A 649 -38.02 16.23 192.32
CA SER A 649 -38.22 17.64 192.65
C SER A 649 -39.47 17.83 193.54
N ARG A 650 -40.57 17.19 193.15
CA ARG A 650 -41.84 17.22 193.89
C ARG A 650 -41.73 16.63 195.30
N LYS A 651 -41.02 15.51 195.47
CA LYS A 651 -40.79 14.90 196.80
C LYS A 651 -39.94 15.78 197.73
N VAL A 652 -39.03 16.60 197.19
CA VAL A 652 -38.23 17.56 197.98
C VAL A 652 -39.09 18.73 198.47
N GLU A 653 -40.08 19.17 197.70
CA GLU A 653 -41.03 20.22 198.11
C GLU A 653 -42.01 19.71 199.18
N GLU A 654 -42.54 18.49 199.02
CA GLU A 654 -43.40 17.82 200.02
C GLU A 654 -42.65 17.62 201.36
N LEU A 655 -41.37 17.24 201.34
CA LEU A 655 -40.54 17.12 202.55
C LEU A 655 -40.24 18.47 203.23
N ARG A 656 -40.09 19.56 202.48
CA ARG A 656 -39.87 20.90 203.06
C ARG A 656 -41.08 21.38 203.84
N ALA A 657 -42.30 21.14 203.34
CA ALA A 657 -43.53 21.50 204.03
C ALA A 657 -43.64 20.80 205.41
N CYS A 658 -43.32 19.51 205.51
CA CYS A 658 -43.35 18.77 206.78
C CYS A 658 -42.32 19.24 207.82
N VAL A 659 -41.19 19.84 207.40
CA VAL A 659 -40.17 20.37 208.33
C VAL A 659 -40.58 21.72 208.91
N GLU A 660 -41.33 22.55 208.18
CA GLU A 660 -41.83 23.82 208.72
C GLU A 660 -42.98 23.61 209.72
N THR A 661 -43.90 22.67 209.47
CA THR A 661 -44.97 22.34 210.44
C THR A 661 -44.40 21.84 211.77
N ALA A 662 -43.37 20.98 211.74
CA ALA A 662 -42.73 20.47 212.95
C ALA A 662 -41.98 21.55 213.76
N ARG A 663 -41.53 22.64 213.12
CA ARG A 663 -40.91 23.78 213.82
C ARG A 663 -41.93 24.69 214.50
N GLN A 664 -43.13 24.80 213.93
CA GLN A 664 -44.22 25.58 214.52
C GLN A 664 -44.67 24.95 215.85
N GLU A 665 -44.89 23.63 215.86
CA GLU A 665 -45.29 22.85 217.04
C GLU A 665 -44.21 22.89 218.17
N GLN A 666 -42.93 22.95 217.80
CA GLN A 666 -41.83 23.05 218.78
C GLN A 666 -41.83 24.39 219.55
N HIS A 667 -42.27 25.48 218.92
CA HIS A 667 -42.37 26.78 219.59
C HIS A 667 -43.58 26.87 220.52
N GLU A 668 -44.71 26.23 220.18
CA GLU A 668 -45.89 26.17 221.06
C GLU A 668 -45.63 25.31 222.31
N ALA A 669 -44.86 24.22 222.18
CA ALA A 669 -44.44 23.41 223.33
C ALA A 669 -43.53 24.19 224.30
N GLN A 670 -42.66 25.08 223.80
CA GLN A 670 -41.82 25.92 224.66
C GLN A 670 -42.60 27.00 225.42
N ALA A 671 -43.74 27.45 224.90
CA ALA A 671 -44.63 28.38 225.61
C ALA A 671 -45.26 27.75 226.86
N GLN A 672 -45.58 26.45 226.83
CA GLN A 672 -46.26 25.76 227.94
C GLN A 672 -45.31 25.35 229.09
N VAL A 673 -44.02 25.13 228.82
CA VAL A 673 -43.05 24.76 229.87
C VAL A 673 -42.70 25.96 230.77
N ALA A 674 -42.57 27.16 230.20
CA ALA A 674 -42.25 28.37 230.97
C ALA A 674 -43.37 28.78 231.94
N GLU A 675 -44.64 28.46 231.62
CA GLU A 675 -45.80 28.76 232.47
C GLU A 675 -45.90 27.81 233.68
N LEU A 676 -45.45 26.56 233.54
CA LEU A 676 -45.43 25.57 234.63
C LEU A 676 -44.30 25.81 235.65
N GLU A 677 -43.14 26.33 235.24
CA GLU A 677 -42.08 26.71 236.19
C GLU A 677 -42.49 27.87 237.11
N LEU A 678 -43.41 28.73 236.65
CA LEU A 678 -43.96 29.83 237.45
C LEU A 678 -44.84 29.32 238.60
N GLN A 679 -45.55 28.19 238.42
CA GLN A 679 -46.47 27.63 239.40
C GLN A 679 -45.75 26.81 240.50
N LEU A 680 -44.62 26.16 240.18
CA LEU A 680 -43.92 25.33 241.15
C LEU A 680 -43.23 26.16 242.26
N ARG A 681 -42.79 27.39 241.97
CA ARG A 681 -42.18 28.27 242.97
C ARG A 681 -43.18 29.00 243.87
N SER A 682 -44.44 29.19 243.44
CA SER A 682 -45.49 29.69 244.33
C SER A 682 -45.92 28.68 245.41
N GLU A 683 -45.76 27.38 245.16
CA GLU A 683 -46.09 26.32 246.12
C GLU A 683 -45.01 26.14 247.21
N GLN A 684 -43.73 26.34 246.90
CA GLN A 684 -42.64 26.24 247.89
C GLN A 684 -42.58 27.42 248.90
N GLN A 685 -43.54 28.34 248.85
CA GLN A 685 -43.62 29.48 249.77
C GLN A 685 -44.76 29.37 250.81
N LYS A 686 -45.44 28.22 250.92
CA LYS A 686 -46.60 28.03 251.83
C LYS A 686 -46.61 26.77 252.70
N ALA A 687 -45.51 26.03 252.75
CA ALA A 687 -45.27 24.96 253.73
C ALA A 687 -43.79 25.05 254.16
N THR A 688 -43.40 25.33 255.41
CA THR A 688 -44.15 25.29 256.69
C THR A 688 -43.59 26.25 257.75
N GLU A 689 -44.43 27.06 258.41
CA GLU A 689 -44.19 27.65 259.75
C GLU A 689 -44.71 26.71 260.86
N LYS A 690 -44.16 25.49 260.89
CA LYS A 690 -44.24 24.50 261.98
C LYS A 690 -43.06 23.56 261.80
N GLU A 691 -42.01 23.56 262.61
CA GLU A 691 -41.77 24.33 263.86
C GLU A 691 -41.25 25.76 263.62
#